data_AF-A0AAJ2G737-F1
#
_entry.id   AF-A0AAJ2G737-F1
#
_cell.length_a   1.000
_cell.length_b   1.000
_cell.length_c   1.000
_cell.angle_alpha   90.00
_cell.angle_beta   90.00
_cell.angle_gamma   90.00
#
_symmetry.space_group_name_H-M   'P 1'
#
loop_
_entity.id
_entity.type
_entity.pdbx_description
1 polymer ?
#
loop_
_entity_poly.entity_id
_entity_poly.type
_entity_poly.pdbx_seq_one_letter_code
_entity_poly.pdbx_strand_id
1 'polypeptide(L)'
;MNTQLLRPLFTLFCALMIATVSHAAVIYNHNFNNKNFSAPTSINANMTAVWSGIGDTPYSRNDGSDPGMALNAHNHVYVLTITMKEGFMAEITSISFRRFSGDNATMQIKVNEENYGTTFTATNTLALITRTKTVSELRNQIVIKIAVTNGSYPNYYSHIDDFTINGTVSAYDPAAEATPDANGVLYVDANVGTPGDGSSWNHALKRMYYATRAAAMKPAIKQVWVAGGSYQTEAENTPMTLTNEVAYYGGFSGYESDVRERAIASNATVLTGQGGTVITVSGAGASTRLDGFVITGGTGMAVGDDRRGGGLHATNASPVIANCIFGENATDPSAADGKGGAIYLLNSSPLIIQCLFASNSAQGTASGKGGAIFIDNSSPTIRNCTFSVNEVGGNATPGNGGALYAIGSSSPVIENSIIWNNTDAASPGGVSSIGGSGTPAVSYSLIQGGFAGGTSILDTDPQFENAGEGNFRQLKGSPVTNAGNPATDLSVFPRNADDTPVAFDGDRRLTSTAIDLGPYEVTPSAIWYVNAASTIPDPSGDSWGNAFADLHAAFNNASDGDQIWVARGEYETGGIQLAFIHGVKVYGSFTGTETTLGERPLPIAHGDPATATVLTSSVGPAIMNFNNGLTYNDIFDGFTISNVIGSDGGAMRNVGVSLTISNCAFLDNYASNGGAIYNHAASVQITNTLFRGNGASFGNGGAIANTNGSNAVLINCLVTNNSGQFAGAIFNEGSQLTLLNATIANNSQSNSGTISGYNGPVTVRNSIIYGNGSGITSQESMISVTYSLVEGMNASDTDHNLAGTTNPQFAGETDWTLLPCSPAINRGTNEALPDLLSPPTDLAGNARIYNSQTDMGPYELQAVVGPGTLPASGEQATLPVYAGATAITSDCKTFGLIEPTGAPGALGNVTVKAFLAAGNTLSEGEKVFVKRHYDITPSGTDGPAKVTLFFSKQDFDAYNQAYGNANNASLPANLKVVQYHGTSPYGFPGTYSGPTQLITDVTVTESEDHTMYLVSFEVTGFSGFFISGQSEAALPVTLVSFQAKKREQEAYLQWQTSSETNSDRFEVERSSDGRHWHYLGGVAAKGNEATITDYSYTDALPLAGTNMYRLKMIDREVNGRAGDGRAPFSYSRIAVLHFDGEKMAVYPNPVIDVPVVHLKGLKPENIRNIRVFDTRGTLLVRPVMQHGGIDIRGLAPGTYTVEIETTGGNRQSVQLAVTQ
;
A
#
# COMPACT_ATOMS: atom_id res chain seq x y z
N MET A 1 -44.87 -46.81 -38.03
CA MET A 1 -45.15 -46.22 -39.37
C MET A 1 -43.84 -45.76 -39.97
N ASN A 2 -43.60 -46.09 -41.24
CA ASN A 2 -42.68 -45.51 -42.24
C ASN A 2 -41.27 -45.01 -41.83
N THR A 3 -40.27 -45.86 -42.14
CA THR A 3 -39.10 -45.58 -43.02
C THR A 3 -38.93 -44.13 -43.56
N GLN A 4 -37.74 -43.52 -43.55
CA GLN A 4 -36.58 -43.85 -44.41
C GLN A 4 -35.28 -43.10 -43.98
N LEU A 5 -34.17 -43.41 -44.69
CA LEU A 5 -32.87 -42.69 -44.81
C LEU A 5 -31.70 -43.14 -43.90
N LEU A 6 -30.92 -44.06 -44.46
CA LEU A 6 -29.45 -44.22 -44.40
C LEU A 6 -28.70 -44.04 -43.05
N ARG A 7 -27.98 -45.10 -42.64
CA ARG A 7 -26.55 -45.26 -43.02
C ARG A 7 -26.01 -46.65 -42.63
N PRO A 8 -25.47 -47.45 -43.58
CA PRO A 8 -24.65 -48.62 -43.25
C PRO A 8 -23.24 -48.17 -42.86
N LEU A 9 -22.64 -48.73 -41.81
CA LEU A 9 -21.18 -48.69 -41.54
C LEU A 9 -20.73 -49.45 -40.27
N PHE A 10 -21.64 -49.90 -39.39
CA PHE A 10 -21.27 -50.53 -38.10
C PHE A 10 -20.74 -51.98 -38.18
N THR A 11 -20.53 -52.53 -39.39
CA THR A 11 -20.08 -53.92 -39.58
C THR A 11 -18.89 -54.07 -40.54
N LEU A 12 -18.00 -53.08 -40.53
CA LEU A 12 -16.57 -53.33 -40.76
C LEU A 12 -15.71 -52.75 -39.62
N PHE A 13 -16.24 -52.85 -38.40
CA PHE A 13 -15.49 -52.68 -37.18
C PHE A 13 -14.50 -53.86 -37.02
N CYS A 14 -13.34 -53.58 -36.43
CA CYS A 14 -12.21 -54.51 -36.19
C CYS A 14 -11.32 -54.90 -37.40
N ALA A 15 -10.07 -54.41 -37.31
CA ALA A 15 -8.84 -55.10 -37.74
C ALA A 15 -8.51 -55.23 -39.23
N LEU A 16 -8.16 -54.11 -39.86
CA LEU A 16 -6.78 -53.90 -40.33
C LEU A 16 -6.41 -52.43 -40.04
N MET A 17 -5.85 -52.14 -38.87
CA MET A 17 -4.42 -52.22 -38.54
C MET A 17 -3.56 -51.25 -39.36
N ILE A 18 -2.87 -50.37 -38.63
CA ILE A 18 -1.81 -49.45 -39.06
C ILE A 18 -2.24 -48.35 -40.04
N ALA A 19 -2.38 -47.12 -39.53
CA ALA A 19 -2.26 -45.91 -40.33
C ALA A 19 -0.78 -45.62 -40.66
N THR A 20 -0.10 -46.58 -41.29
CA THR A 20 1.18 -46.33 -41.94
C THR A 20 0.93 -45.46 -43.15
N VAL A 21 1.73 -44.40 -43.28
CA VAL A 21 1.61 -43.41 -44.34
C VAL A 21 1.98 -44.04 -45.68
N SER A 22 0.98 -44.53 -46.41
CA SER A 22 1.16 -45.03 -47.78
C SER A 22 -0.10 -44.84 -48.63
N HIS A 23 -0.52 -43.58 -48.83
CA HIS A 23 -1.39 -43.26 -49.96
C HIS A 23 -0.53 -43.20 -51.23
N ALA A 24 -0.72 -44.19 -52.10
CA ALA A 24 0.07 -44.38 -53.31
C ALA A 24 -0.31 -43.38 -54.42
N ALA A 25 0.71 -42.99 -55.20
CA ALA A 25 0.66 -42.56 -56.60
C ALA A 25 -0.60 -41.80 -57.08
N VAL A 26 -0.62 -40.46 -56.93
CA VAL A 26 -1.47 -39.61 -57.77
C VAL A 26 -0.68 -39.17 -59.00
N ILE A 27 -0.76 -39.97 -60.07
CA ILE A 27 -0.13 -39.69 -61.36
C ILE A 27 -0.91 -38.56 -62.06
N TYR A 28 -0.42 -37.31 -61.93
CA TYR A 28 -0.97 -36.17 -62.65
C TYR A 28 -0.32 -36.01 -64.03
N ASN A 29 -1.15 -36.02 -65.08
CA ASN A 29 -0.76 -35.66 -66.44
C ASN A 29 -1.51 -34.38 -66.84
N HIS A 30 -0.84 -33.22 -66.74
CA HIS A 30 -1.45 -31.92 -66.99
C HIS A 30 -0.82 -31.25 -68.21
N ASN A 31 -1.61 -31.08 -69.29
CA ASN A 31 -1.22 -30.20 -70.39
C ASN A 31 -1.36 -28.73 -69.94
N PHE A 32 -0.30 -27.93 -70.12
CA PHE A 32 -0.26 -26.50 -69.77
C PHE A 32 -0.86 -25.62 -70.89
N ASN A 33 -2.09 -25.90 -71.30
CA ASN A 33 -2.73 -25.14 -72.38
C ASN A 33 -3.39 -23.85 -71.84
N ASN A 34 -2.97 -22.70 -72.38
CA ASN A 34 -3.59 -21.37 -72.25
C ASN A 34 -3.74 -20.78 -70.82
N LYS A 35 -2.62 -20.42 -70.15
CA LYS A 35 -2.63 -19.51 -68.97
C LYS A 35 -1.46 -18.52 -68.98
N ASN A 36 -1.65 -17.36 -68.33
CA ASN A 36 -0.62 -16.31 -68.18
C ASN A 36 0.61 -16.84 -67.42
N PHE A 37 1.79 -16.74 -68.03
CA PHE A 37 3.02 -17.40 -67.57
C PHE A 37 3.81 -16.62 -66.49
N SER A 38 3.34 -15.44 -66.07
CA SER A 38 4.04 -14.55 -65.12
C SER A 38 3.53 -14.60 -63.68
N ALA A 39 2.48 -15.38 -63.38
CA ALA A 39 1.91 -15.52 -62.04
C ALA A 39 1.96 -16.97 -61.55
N PRO A 40 2.19 -17.23 -60.24
CA PRO A 40 2.16 -18.58 -59.69
C PRO A 40 0.83 -19.28 -59.98
N THR A 41 0.89 -20.42 -60.66
CA THR A 41 -0.29 -21.20 -60.99
C THR A 41 -0.38 -22.38 -60.02
N SER A 42 -1.43 -22.42 -59.21
CA SER A 42 -1.75 -23.59 -58.37
C SER A 42 -2.00 -24.81 -59.26
N ILE A 43 -1.26 -25.90 -59.02
CA ILE A 43 -1.52 -27.22 -59.59
C ILE A 43 -2.61 -27.91 -58.76
N ASN A 44 -2.48 -27.86 -57.43
CA ASN A 44 -3.48 -28.26 -56.44
C ASN A 44 -3.20 -27.53 -55.12
N ALA A 45 -3.98 -27.80 -54.06
CA ALA A 45 -3.84 -27.15 -52.75
C ALA A 45 -2.45 -27.25 -52.10
N ASN A 46 -1.60 -28.19 -52.54
CA ASN A 46 -0.30 -28.50 -51.96
C ASN A 46 0.87 -28.36 -52.97
N MET A 47 0.60 -27.89 -54.20
CA MET A 47 1.61 -27.78 -55.26
C MET A 47 1.39 -26.55 -56.15
N THR A 48 2.45 -25.80 -56.40
CA THR A 48 2.42 -24.63 -57.30
C THR A 48 3.50 -24.75 -58.38
N ALA A 49 3.24 -24.15 -59.54
CA ALA A 49 4.22 -23.96 -60.60
C ALA A 49 4.37 -22.46 -60.95
N VAL A 50 5.61 -22.03 -61.17
CA VAL A 50 5.96 -20.68 -61.62
C VAL A 50 6.87 -20.79 -62.83
N TRP A 51 6.52 -20.11 -63.91
CA TRP A 51 7.44 -19.88 -65.02
C TRP A 51 8.11 -18.51 -64.86
N SER A 52 9.38 -18.42 -65.22
CA SER A 52 10.14 -17.17 -65.29
C SER A 52 11.11 -17.24 -66.48
N GLY A 53 11.59 -16.09 -66.94
CA GLY A 53 12.55 -16.03 -68.03
C GLY A 53 13.43 -14.79 -67.96
N ILE A 54 14.61 -14.88 -68.57
CA ILE A 54 15.46 -13.73 -68.88
C ILE A 54 15.23 -13.43 -70.36
N GLY A 55 14.30 -12.49 -70.63
CA GLY A 55 13.78 -12.20 -71.97
C GLY A 55 12.29 -11.82 -71.96
N ASP A 56 11.71 -11.69 -73.17
CA ASP A 56 10.27 -11.51 -73.35
C ASP A 56 9.45 -12.67 -72.74
N THR A 57 8.30 -12.35 -72.16
CA THR A 57 7.37 -13.33 -71.59
C THR A 57 6.86 -14.35 -72.62
N PRO A 58 6.78 -15.65 -72.28
CA PRO A 58 6.09 -16.64 -73.12
C PRO A 58 4.63 -16.25 -73.33
N TYR A 59 4.08 -16.49 -74.52
CA TYR A 59 2.67 -16.28 -74.83
C TYR A 59 2.05 -17.51 -75.49
N SER A 60 0.76 -17.75 -75.24
CA SER A 60 0.02 -18.82 -75.90
C SER A 60 -0.32 -18.42 -77.33
N ARG A 61 0.10 -19.20 -78.31
CA ARG A 61 -0.38 -19.07 -79.69
C ARG A 61 -1.55 -20.01 -79.88
N ASN A 62 -2.69 -19.46 -80.28
CA ASN A 62 -3.94 -20.19 -80.39
C ASN A 62 -4.41 -20.14 -81.86
N ASP A 63 -3.68 -20.83 -82.74
CA ASP A 63 -4.22 -21.19 -84.05
C ASP A 63 -5.00 -22.51 -83.93
N GLY A 64 -6.12 -22.62 -84.65
CA GLY A 64 -7.18 -23.59 -84.36
C GLY A 64 -6.86 -25.06 -84.67
N SER A 65 -5.59 -25.40 -84.86
CA SER A 65 -5.10 -26.74 -85.17
C SER A 65 -4.04 -27.26 -84.19
N ASP A 66 -3.26 -26.40 -83.52
CA ASP A 66 -2.18 -26.85 -82.63
C ASP A 66 -1.94 -25.86 -81.46
N PRO A 67 -2.61 -26.04 -80.30
CA PRO A 67 -2.49 -25.12 -79.17
C PRO A 67 -1.16 -25.33 -78.41
N GLY A 68 -0.17 -24.48 -78.70
CA GLY A 68 1.19 -24.57 -78.14
C GLY A 68 1.73 -23.28 -77.52
N MET A 69 2.78 -23.42 -76.71
CA MET A 69 3.58 -22.28 -76.26
C MET A 69 4.44 -21.75 -77.42
N ALA A 70 4.36 -20.45 -77.70
CA ALA A 70 5.21 -19.79 -78.68
C ALA A 70 6.21 -18.86 -77.98
N LEU A 71 7.45 -18.86 -78.46
CA LEU A 71 8.54 -18.04 -77.94
C LEU A 71 8.88 -16.97 -78.99
N ASN A 72 8.84 -15.70 -78.62
CA ASN A 72 8.80 -14.59 -79.59
C ASN A 72 10.18 -14.08 -80.06
N ALA A 73 11.29 -14.58 -79.49
CA ALA A 73 12.63 -14.05 -79.79
C ALA A 73 13.77 -15.05 -79.52
N HIS A 74 14.92 -14.78 -80.12
CA HIS A 74 16.15 -15.59 -80.06
C HIS A 74 16.96 -15.34 -78.77
N ASN A 75 17.69 -16.36 -78.30
CA ASN A 75 18.64 -16.30 -77.16
C ASN A 75 18.00 -16.00 -75.78
N HIS A 76 17.05 -16.83 -75.35
CA HIS A 76 16.42 -16.69 -74.02
C HIS A 76 16.62 -17.93 -73.12
N VAL A 77 16.59 -17.68 -71.81
CA VAL A 77 16.61 -18.71 -70.76
C VAL A 77 15.28 -18.68 -70.02
N TYR A 78 14.58 -19.81 -70.00
CA TYR A 78 13.32 -20.02 -69.27
C TYR A 78 13.53 -20.97 -68.10
N VAL A 79 12.80 -20.74 -67.01
CA VAL A 79 12.92 -21.48 -65.76
C VAL A 79 11.52 -21.81 -65.23
N LEU A 80 11.18 -23.10 -65.20
CA LEU A 80 10.02 -23.62 -64.48
C LEU A 80 10.47 -24.00 -63.07
N THR A 81 9.80 -23.44 -62.06
CA THR A 81 9.95 -23.84 -60.66
C THR A 81 8.65 -24.50 -60.21
N ILE A 82 8.73 -25.76 -59.76
CA ILE A 82 7.63 -26.47 -59.09
C ILE A 82 7.96 -26.52 -57.60
N THR A 83 7.04 -26.07 -56.77
CA THR A 83 7.18 -26.08 -55.30
C THR A 83 6.08 -26.93 -54.68
N MET A 84 6.46 -27.80 -53.75
CA MET A 84 5.56 -28.65 -52.98
C MET A 84 5.44 -28.12 -51.55
N LYS A 85 4.22 -28.18 -50.98
CA LYS A 85 3.99 -27.87 -49.58
C LYS A 85 4.64 -28.95 -48.70
N GLU A 86 5.35 -28.50 -47.67
CA GLU A 86 6.03 -29.36 -46.70
C GLU A 86 5.07 -30.38 -46.06
N GLY A 87 5.50 -31.64 -45.96
CA GLY A 87 4.71 -32.74 -45.41
C GLY A 87 3.73 -33.43 -46.37
N PHE A 88 3.67 -33.04 -47.65
CA PHE A 88 2.78 -33.66 -48.65
C PHE A 88 3.51 -34.59 -49.61
N MET A 89 2.92 -35.77 -49.86
CA MET A 89 3.44 -36.74 -50.82
C MET A 89 2.93 -36.45 -52.25
N ALA A 90 3.85 -36.35 -53.21
CA ALA A 90 3.54 -36.31 -54.63
C ALA A 90 4.57 -37.15 -55.40
N GLU A 91 4.10 -38.05 -56.27
CA GLU A 91 4.95 -38.82 -57.17
C GLU A 91 4.88 -38.24 -58.57
N ILE A 92 5.95 -37.57 -59.00
CA ILE A 92 6.07 -37.07 -60.37
C ILE A 92 6.73 -38.17 -61.21
N THR A 93 5.93 -39.07 -61.77
CA THR A 93 6.43 -40.21 -62.55
C THR A 93 7.09 -39.79 -63.88
N SER A 94 6.55 -38.73 -64.50
CA SER A 94 7.06 -38.20 -65.76
C SER A 94 6.72 -36.73 -66.00
N ILE A 95 7.65 -35.98 -66.60
CA ILE A 95 7.40 -34.63 -67.14
C ILE A 95 7.61 -34.68 -68.64
N SER A 96 6.52 -34.70 -69.41
CA SER A 96 6.56 -34.62 -70.86
C SER A 96 6.51 -33.16 -71.33
N PHE A 97 7.69 -32.57 -71.55
CA PHE A 97 7.81 -31.56 -72.61
C PHE A 97 7.78 -32.25 -73.95
N ARG A 98 8.41 -31.57 -74.89
CA ARG A 98 8.04 -31.52 -76.25
C ARG A 98 9.25 -30.92 -77.08
N ARG A 99 9.19 -30.83 -78.43
CA ARG A 99 10.24 -30.62 -79.46
C ARG A 99 11.35 -29.67 -79.07
N PHE A 100 12.53 -30.05 -79.55
CA PHE A 100 13.49 -29.15 -80.17
C PHE A 100 13.01 -28.46 -81.48
N SER A 101 12.91 -27.13 -81.60
CA SER A 101 13.14 -26.47 -82.92
C SER A 101 14.02 -25.21 -82.82
N GLY A 102 15.32 -25.39 -83.07
CA GLY A 102 16.37 -24.36 -83.09
C GLY A 102 17.75 -25.03 -83.18
N ASP A 103 18.75 -24.34 -83.75
CA ASP A 103 20.03 -24.99 -84.13
C ASP A 103 20.85 -25.44 -82.90
N ASN A 104 20.66 -24.82 -81.72
CA ASN A 104 21.24 -25.27 -80.44
C ASN A 104 20.32 -24.94 -79.23
N ALA A 105 19.76 -25.95 -78.56
CA ALA A 105 19.06 -25.80 -77.28
C ALA A 105 19.75 -26.61 -76.17
N THR A 106 19.93 -26.02 -74.99
CA THR A 106 20.56 -26.64 -73.81
C THR A 106 19.60 -26.64 -72.63
N MET A 107 19.64 -27.70 -71.80
CA MET A 107 18.73 -27.89 -70.68
C MET A 107 19.52 -28.26 -69.42
N GLN A 108 19.14 -27.68 -68.28
CA GLN A 108 19.70 -27.99 -66.97
C GLN A 108 18.56 -28.23 -65.99
N ILE A 109 18.64 -29.34 -65.24
CA ILE A 109 17.71 -29.64 -64.15
C ILE A 109 18.47 -29.39 -62.85
N LYS A 110 17.89 -28.56 -61.99
CA LYS A 110 18.27 -28.37 -60.60
C LYS A 110 17.16 -28.88 -59.69
N VAL A 111 17.54 -29.49 -58.58
CA VAL A 111 16.60 -29.84 -57.50
C VAL A 111 17.25 -29.34 -56.22
N ASN A 112 16.60 -28.47 -55.45
CA ASN A 112 17.21 -27.65 -54.38
C ASN A 112 18.69 -27.28 -54.67
N GLU A 113 18.87 -26.40 -55.65
CA GLU A 113 20.15 -25.84 -56.12
C GLU A 113 21.17 -26.77 -56.79
N GLU A 114 21.16 -28.07 -56.52
CA GLU A 114 22.13 -29.02 -57.07
C GLU A 114 21.91 -29.33 -58.55
N ASN A 115 22.99 -29.34 -59.35
CA ASN A 115 22.94 -29.51 -60.80
C ASN A 115 22.98 -30.98 -61.23
N TYR A 116 21.84 -31.52 -61.66
CA TYR A 116 21.74 -32.86 -62.25
C TYR A 116 21.96 -32.86 -63.78
N GLY A 117 22.35 -31.72 -64.35
CA GLY A 117 22.36 -31.46 -65.78
C GLY A 117 23.27 -32.35 -66.63
N THR A 118 22.82 -32.64 -67.84
CA THR A 118 23.65 -33.03 -68.98
C THR A 118 23.28 -32.12 -70.13
N THR A 119 24.25 -31.38 -70.68
CA THR A 119 24.03 -30.52 -71.84
C THR A 119 23.75 -31.39 -73.07
N PHE A 120 22.53 -31.29 -73.60
CA PHE A 120 22.22 -31.80 -74.93
C PHE A 120 22.39 -30.68 -75.95
N THR A 121 22.65 -31.06 -77.20
CA THR A 121 22.81 -30.14 -78.34
C THR A 121 22.27 -30.86 -79.57
N ALA A 122 21.30 -30.27 -80.26
CA ALA A 122 20.51 -30.95 -81.29
C ALA A 122 20.70 -30.28 -82.66
N THR A 123 21.48 -30.92 -83.54
CA THR A 123 21.72 -30.43 -84.91
C THR A 123 20.72 -31.02 -85.92
N ASN A 124 19.69 -30.24 -86.26
CA ASN A 124 18.89 -30.26 -87.51
C ASN A 124 18.65 -31.61 -88.24
N THR A 125 18.39 -32.70 -87.51
CA THR A 125 17.86 -33.94 -88.09
C THR A 125 16.67 -34.43 -87.27
N LEU A 126 15.53 -34.59 -87.95
CA LEU A 126 14.25 -35.05 -87.40
C LEU A 126 14.29 -36.55 -87.06
N ALA A 127 15.02 -36.89 -86.01
CA ALA A 127 15.01 -38.21 -85.38
C ALA A 127 14.37 -38.13 -83.99
N LEU A 128 13.51 -39.09 -83.67
CA LEU A 128 12.84 -39.19 -82.37
C LEU A 128 13.86 -39.58 -81.28
N ILE A 129 14.47 -38.59 -80.63
CA ILE A 129 15.50 -38.81 -79.61
C ILE A 129 14.85 -38.79 -78.21
N THR A 130 14.43 -39.96 -77.73
CA THR A 130 14.03 -40.14 -76.33
C THR A 130 15.29 -40.20 -75.45
N ARG A 131 15.37 -39.34 -74.42
CA ARG A 131 16.46 -39.32 -73.43
C ARG A 131 15.85 -39.40 -72.03
N THR A 132 16.21 -40.44 -71.28
CA THR A 132 15.73 -40.65 -69.91
C THR A 132 16.87 -40.47 -68.93
N LYS A 133 16.60 -39.80 -67.80
CA LYS A 133 17.52 -39.71 -66.66
C LYS A 133 16.71 -39.78 -65.37
N THR A 134 16.98 -40.81 -64.57
CA THR A 134 16.38 -41.02 -63.26
C THR A 134 17.01 -40.07 -62.24
N VAL A 135 16.18 -39.47 -61.39
CA VAL A 135 16.57 -38.71 -60.19
C VAL A 135 15.76 -39.32 -59.05
N SER A 136 16.38 -39.56 -57.90
CA SER A 136 15.82 -40.40 -56.83
C SER A 136 16.13 -39.84 -55.44
N GLU A 137 15.68 -38.62 -55.16
CA GLU A 137 15.85 -37.94 -53.87
C GLU A 137 14.63 -37.09 -53.49
N LEU A 138 14.46 -36.85 -52.19
CA LEU A 138 13.28 -36.21 -51.57
C LEU A 138 13.53 -34.71 -51.46
N ARG A 139 12.83 -33.86 -52.23
CA ARG A 139 13.06 -32.40 -52.24
C ARG A 139 11.76 -31.61 -52.39
N ASN A 140 11.68 -30.43 -51.77
CA ASN A 140 10.49 -29.56 -51.80
C ASN A 140 10.40 -28.64 -53.04
N GLN A 141 11.49 -28.45 -53.80
CA GLN A 141 11.49 -27.64 -55.02
C GLN A 141 12.25 -28.29 -56.19
N ILE A 142 11.63 -28.27 -57.38
CA ILE A 142 12.21 -28.73 -58.65
C ILE A 142 12.34 -27.53 -59.60
N VAL A 143 13.55 -27.27 -60.11
CA VAL A 143 13.86 -26.14 -60.99
C VAL A 143 14.38 -26.65 -62.34
N ILE A 144 13.59 -26.44 -63.39
CA ILE A 144 13.94 -26.86 -64.75
C ILE A 144 14.31 -25.63 -65.56
N LYS A 145 15.58 -25.53 -65.97
CA LYS A 145 16.10 -24.45 -66.83
C LYS A 145 16.26 -24.91 -68.28
N ILE A 146 15.79 -24.10 -69.21
CA ILE A 146 15.82 -24.34 -70.66
C ILE A 146 16.40 -23.10 -71.33
N ALA A 147 17.54 -23.22 -72.01
CA ALA A 147 18.20 -22.13 -72.71
C ALA A 147 18.30 -22.43 -74.21
N VAL A 148 17.72 -21.57 -75.04
CA VAL A 148 17.63 -21.77 -76.51
C VAL A 148 18.46 -20.72 -77.22
N THR A 149 19.41 -21.15 -78.06
CA THR A 149 20.37 -20.27 -78.75
C THR A 149 20.34 -20.47 -80.27
N ASN A 150 20.08 -19.37 -80.98
CA ASN A 150 20.10 -19.12 -82.43
C ASN A 150 19.60 -20.21 -83.42
N GLY A 151 18.88 -19.73 -84.44
CA GLY A 151 18.61 -20.46 -85.68
C GLY A 151 18.67 -19.50 -86.88
N SER A 152 19.19 -19.95 -88.02
CA SER A 152 19.69 -19.05 -89.09
C SER A 152 18.63 -18.28 -89.94
N TYR A 153 17.36 -18.22 -89.52
CA TYR A 153 16.27 -17.60 -90.30
C TYR A 153 15.31 -16.75 -89.42
N PRO A 154 15.12 -15.44 -89.71
CA PRO A 154 14.51 -14.49 -88.75
C PRO A 154 12.97 -14.51 -88.66
N ASN A 155 12.27 -15.46 -89.30
CA ASN A 155 10.79 -15.43 -89.44
C ASN A 155 10.07 -16.73 -89.00
N TYR A 156 10.75 -17.65 -88.31
CA TYR A 156 10.13 -18.89 -87.80
C TYR A 156 10.19 -18.95 -86.27
N TYR A 157 9.05 -19.25 -85.64
CA TYR A 157 8.94 -19.44 -84.20
C TYR A 157 9.67 -20.72 -83.75
N SER A 158 10.23 -20.70 -82.54
CA SER A 158 10.67 -21.91 -81.85
C SER A 158 9.46 -22.61 -81.21
N HIS A 159 9.23 -23.88 -81.53
CA HIS A 159 8.08 -24.70 -81.11
C HIS A 159 8.52 -25.94 -80.31
N ILE A 160 7.59 -26.53 -79.56
CA ILE A 160 7.87 -27.59 -78.57
C ILE A 160 6.74 -28.69 -78.61
N ASP A 161 6.86 -29.81 -79.40
CA ASP A 161 6.11 -31.14 -79.47
C ASP A 161 6.94 -32.51 -79.25
N ASP A 162 6.62 -33.35 -78.23
CA ASP A 162 7.25 -34.59 -77.58
C ASP A 162 8.76 -34.76 -77.08
N PHE A 163 9.00 -34.70 -75.73
CA PHE A 163 10.21 -35.04 -74.90
C PHE A 163 9.76 -35.49 -73.48
N THR A 164 10.23 -36.61 -72.92
CA THR A 164 9.75 -37.08 -71.59
C THR A 164 10.87 -37.36 -70.59
N ILE A 165 10.89 -36.61 -69.48
CA ILE A 165 11.60 -37.00 -68.25
C ILE A 165 10.82 -38.15 -67.62
N ASN A 166 11.48 -39.27 -67.28
CA ASN A 166 10.91 -40.33 -66.44
C ASN A 166 11.84 -40.56 -65.25
N GLY A 167 11.30 -40.54 -64.03
CA GLY A 167 12.04 -40.78 -62.79
C GLY A 167 11.19 -40.46 -61.57
N THR A 168 11.22 -41.34 -60.56
CA THR A 168 10.38 -41.22 -59.36
C THR A 168 10.97 -40.23 -58.37
N VAL A 169 10.43 -39.01 -58.33
CA VAL A 169 10.57 -38.11 -57.17
C VAL A 169 9.58 -38.58 -56.10
N SER A 170 10.05 -38.73 -54.86
CA SER A 170 9.26 -39.20 -53.72
C SER A 170 9.24 -38.18 -52.57
N ALA A 171 8.41 -38.42 -51.57
CA ALA A 171 7.92 -37.41 -50.63
C ALA A 171 8.98 -36.89 -49.63
N TYR A 172 9.05 -35.56 -49.49
CA TYR A 172 9.78 -34.90 -48.41
C TYR A 172 9.00 -35.03 -47.09
N ASP A 173 9.52 -35.85 -46.16
CA ASP A 173 9.03 -35.96 -44.78
C ASP A 173 10.16 -35.48 -43.84
N PRO A 174 10.08 -34.22 -43.34
CA PRO A 174 11.12 -33.64 -42.50
C PRO A 174 11.39 -34.47 -41.23
N ALA A 175 10.40 -35.18 -40.70
CA ALA A 175 10.56 -36.01 -39.51
C ALA A 175 11.22 -37.36 -39.80
N ALA A 176 10.96 -37.93 -40.98
CA ALA A 176 11.61 -39.16 -41.44
C ALA A 176 13.06 -38.91 -41.88
N GLU A 177 13.37 -37.73 -42.39
CA GLU A 177 14.72 -37.32 -42.79
C GLU A 177 15.55 -36.81 -41.59
N ALA A 178 14.90 -36.32 -40.53
CA ALA A 178 15.56 -35.67 -39.39
C ALA A 178 16.74 -36.45 -38.80
N THR A 179 17.95 -35.90 -38.83
CA THR A 179 19.18 -36.56 -38.40
C THR A 179 19.83 -35.73 -37.31
N PRO A 180 19.90 -36.20 -36.05
CA PRO A 180 20.58 -35.46 -34.99
C PRO A 180 22.10 -35.47 -35.19
N ASP A 181 22.78 -34.57 -34.49
CA ASP A 181 24.24 -34.52 -34.41
C ASP A 181 24.85 -35.74 -33.67
N ALA A 182 26.18 -35.74 -33.53
CA ALA A 182 26.92 -36.78 -32.81
C ALA A 182 26.56 -36.92 -31.32
N ASN A 183 25.93 -35.90 -30.71
CA ASN A 183 25.49 -35.87 -29.32
C ASN A 183 23.99 -36.20 -29.16
N GLY A 184 23.28 -36.47 -30.26
CA GLY A 184 21.83 -36.73 -30.25
C GLY A 184 20.97 -35.45 -30.21
N VAL A 185 21.54 -34.29 -30.54
CA VAL A 185 20.84 -33.00 -30.64
C VAL A 185 20.22 -32.82 -32.03
N LEU A 186 18.93 -32.51 -32.08
CA LEU A 186 18.21 -32.12 -33.29
C LEU A 186 17.88 -30.62 -33.24
N TYR A 187 18.30 -29.88 -34.27
CA TYR A 187 18.18 -28.42 -34.33
C TYR A 187 16.90 -27.97 -35.05
N VAL A 188 16.24 -26.93 -34.53
CA VAL A 188 14.99 -26.37 -35.04
C VAL A 188 15.07 -24.84 -35.07
N ASP A 189 14.83 -24.23 -36.23
CA ASP A 189 14.74 -22.78 -36.38
C ASP A 189 13.69 -22.41 -37.43
N ALA A 190 12.70 -21.61 -37.04
CA ALA A 190 11.65 -21.12 -37.94
C ALA A 190 12.19 -20.20 -39.05
N ASN A 191 13.35 -19.58 -38.84
CA ASN A 191 13.88 -18.51 -39.68
C ASN A 191 14.76 -19.00 -40.85
N VAL A 192 15.23 -20.26 -40.84
CA VAL A 192 16.02 -20.81 -41.96
C VAL A 192 15.33 -20.66 -43.31
N GLY A 193 16.07 -20.14 -44.30
CA GLY A 193 15.52 -19.86 -45.64
C GLY A 193 15.07 -21.12 -46.38
N THR A 194 15.78 -22.24 -46.19
CA THR A 194 15.40 -23.57 -46.68
C THR A 194 15.45 -24.55 -45.49
N PRO A 195 14.41 -25.36 -45.25
CA PRO A 195 14.45 -26.41 -44.24
C PRO A 195 15.60 -27.40 -44.49
N GLY A 196 16.34 -27.78 -43.44
CA GLY A 196 17.32 -28.86 -43.48
C GLY A 196 16.86 -30.11 -42.74
N ASP A 197 17.80 -30.99 -42.40
CA ASP A 197 17.58 -32.28 -41.73
C ASP A 197 17.68 -32.22 -40.19
N GLY A 198 17.89 -31.05 -39.60
CA GLY A 198 18.08 -30.86 -38.16
C GLY A 198 19.45 -31.25 -37.62
N SER A 199 20.45 -31.51 -38.46
CA SER A 199 21.80 -31.96 -38.03
C SER A 199 22.70 -30.85 -37.46
N SER A 200 22.37 -29.58 -37.72
CA SER A 200 23.04 -28.39 -37.22
C SER A 200 22.13 -27.17 -37.39
N TRP A 201 22.46 -26.02 -36.78
CA TRP A 201 21.73 -24.77 -37.00
C TRP A 201 21.58 -24.37 -38.48
N ASN A 202 22.65 -24.50 -39.27
CA ASN A 202 22.63 -24.21 -40.73
C ASN A 202 21.73 -25.17 -41.54
N HIS A 203 21.38 -26.32 -40.95
CA HIS A 203 20.50 -27.32 -41.54
C HIS A 203 19.27 -27.58 -40.64
N ALA A 204 18.82 -26.61 -39.84
CA ALA A 204 17.76 -26.83 -38.88
C ALA A 204 16.41 -27.23 -39.52
N LEU A 205 15.59 -27.99 -38.77
CA LEU A 205 14.18 -28.20 -39.12
C LEU A 205 13.40 -26.89 -38.94
N LYS A 206 12.48 -26.59 -39.86
CA LYS A 206 11.73 -25.33 -39.80
C LYS A 206 10.58 -25.32 -38.79
N ARG A 207 10.12 -26.48 -38.31
CA ARG A 207 8.91 -26.61 -37.46
C ARG A 207 9.09 -27.63 -36.32
N MET A 208 8.79 -27.19 -35.10
CA MET A 208 8.82 -28.02 -33.87
C MET A 208 7.92 -29.26 -33.94
N TYR A 209 6.83 -29.21 -34.70
CA TYR A 209 5.96 -30.36 -34.95
C TYR A 209 6.71 -31.53 -35.63
N TYR A 210 7.58 -31.26 -36.59
CA TYR A 210 8.37 -32.31 -37.23
C TYR A 210 9.48 -32.84 -36.31
N ALA A 211 10.09 -31.97 -35.50
CA ALA A 211 11.09 -32.38 -34.52
C ALA A 211 10.51 -33.32 -33.44
N THR A 212 9.31 -33.01 -32.93
CA THR A 212 8.60 -33.89 -31.97
C THR A 212 8.19 -35.22 -32.60
N ARG A 213 7.73 -35.23 -33.86
CA ARG A 213 7.48 -36.48 -34.60
C ARG A 213 8.75 -37.29 -34.86
N ALA A 214 9.86 -36.63 -35.20
CA ALA A 214 11.14 -37.28 -35.42
C ALA A 214 11.66 -37.98 -34.15
N ALA A 215 11.59 -37.30 -33.01
CA ALA A 215 11.98 -37.84 -31.71
C ALA A 215 11.23 -39.15 -31.38
N ALA A 216 9.92 -39.21 -31.64
CA ALA A 216 9.12 -40.42 -31.47
C ALA A 216 9.51 -41.56 -32.42
N MET A 217 10.06 -41.25 -33.59
CA MET A 217 10.48 -42.23 -34.61
C MET A 217 11.94 -42.69 -34.45
N LYS A 218 12.82 -41.89 -33.85
CA LYS A 218 14.28 -42.10 -33.87
C LYS A 218 14.89 -42.00 -32.46
N PRO A 219 15.11 -43.13 -31.76
CA PRO A 219 15.69 -43.15 -30.40
C PRO A 219 17.09 -42.54 -30.24
N ALA A 220 17.77 -42.23 -31.34
CA ALA A 220 19.05 -41.52 -31.37
C ALA A 220 18.92 -40.02 -31.05
N ILE A 221 17.73 -39.43 -31.26
CA ILE A 221 17.43 -38.08 -30.80
C ILE A 221 17.27 -38.13 -29.28
N LYS A 222 18.13 -37.42 -28.56
CA LYS A 222 18.10 -37.24 -27.10
C LYS A 222 17.75 -35.82 -26.70
N GLN A 223 18.03 -34.86 -27.58
CA GLN A 223 17.73 -33.45 -27.34
C GLN A 223 17.12 -32.81 -28.60
N VAL A 224 16.26 -31.82 -28.40
CA VAL A 224 15.75 -30.94 -29.45
C VAL A 224 16.03 -29.50 -29.03
N TRP A 225 16.84 -28.79 -29.81
CA TRP A 225 17.24 -27.41 -29.55
C TRP A 225 16.50 -26.49 -30.51
N VAL A 226 15.83 -25.47 -29.98
CA VAL A 226 14.87 -24.63 -30.72
C VAL A 226 15.24 -23.16 -30.62
N ALA A 227 15.49 -22.51 -31.75
CA ALA A 227 15.79 -21.09 -31.83
C ALA A 227 14.59 -20.22 -31.43
N GLY A 228 14.84 -18.97 -31.04
CA GLY A 228 13.83 -17.95 -30.79
C GLY A 228 12.94 -17.71 -32.01
N GLY A 229 11.64 -17.55 -31.77
CA GLY A 229 10.63 -17.48 -32.82
C GLY A 229 9.32 -18.16 -32.44
N SER A 230 8.33 -18.09 -33.34
CA SER A 230 7.00 -18.66 -33.14
C SER A 230 6.81 -19.95 -33.94
N TYR A 231 6.40 -21.01 -33.26
CA TYR A 231 6.21 -22.36 -33.81
C TYR A 231 4.78 -22.82 -33.52
N GLN A 232 3.99 -22.94 -34.58
CA GLN A 232 2.59 -23.36 -34.47
C GLN A 232 2.44 -24.87 -34.58
N THR A 233 1.33 -25.41 -34.05
CA THR A 233 0.87 -26.77 -34.34
C THR A 233 0.69 -26.99 -35.86
N GLU A 234 0.64 -28.26 -36.32
CA GLU A 234 0.57 -28.54 -37.76
C GLU A 234 -0.73 -28.04 -38.40
N ALA A 235 -1.83 -28.28 -37.69
CA ALA A 235 -3.20 -27.94 -38.01
C ALA A 235 -3.99 -27.85 -36.70
N GLU A 236 -5.30 -27.57 -36.80
CA GLU A 236 -6.18 -27.54 -35.64
C GLU A 236 -6.21 -28.90 -34.90
N ASN A 237 -6.28 -28.85 -33.56
CA ASN A 237 -6.31 -30.02 -32.67
C ASN A 237 -5.17 -31.04 -32.90
N THR A 238 -4.03 -30.60 -33.46
CA THR A 238 -2.87 -31.47 -33.77
C THR A 238 -1.69 -31.10 -32.85
N PRO A 239 -1.68 -31.55 -31.58
CA PRO A 239 -0.70 -31.14 -30.59
C PRO A 239 0.72 -31.62 -30.93
N MET A 240 1.71 -30.89 -30.46
CA MET A 240 3.10 -31.36 -30.40
C MET A 240 3.21 -32.43 -29.31
N THR A 241 3.90 -33.54 -29.58
CA THR A 241 3.97 -34.67 -28.64
C THR A 241 5.36 -34.83 -28.04
N LEU A 242 5.51 -34.69 -26.73
CA LEU A 242 6.80 -34.92 -26.06
C LEU A 242 7.06 -36.43 -25.94
N THR A 243 8.26 -36.84 -26.33
CA THR A 243 8.70 -38.25 -26.31
C THR A 243 9.42 -38.57 -24.99
N ASN A 244 9.28 -39.80 -24.51
CA ASN A 244 10.02 -40.29 -23.33
C ASN A 244 11.54 -40.23 -23.57
N GLU A 245 12.32 -39.86 -22.55
CA GLU A 245 13.80 -39.72 -22.61
C GLU A 245 14.34 -38.68 -23.60
N VAL A 246 13.54 -37.68 -23.97
CA VAL A 246 13.95 -36.57 -24.85
C VAL A 246 13.83 -35.23 -24.12
N ALA A 247 14.88 -34.42 -24.16
CA ALA A 247 14.90 -33.08 -23.60
C ALA A 247 14.70 -32.02 -24.70
N TYR A 248 13.71 -31.16 -24.53
CA TYR A 248 13.37 -30.08 -25.45
C TYR A 248 13.78 -28.75 -24.81
N TYR A 249 14.57 -27.95 -25.53
CA TYR A 249 15.16 -26.70 -25.06
C TYR A 249 14.86 -25.54 -26.03
N GLY A 250 14.21 -24.49 -25.55
CA GLY A 250 14.03 -23.20 -26.24
C GLY A 250 14.94 -22.11 -25.65
N GLY A 251 15.03 -20.94 -26.31
CA GLY A 251 15.85 -19.81 -25.87
C GLY A 251 17.19 -19.62 -26.63
N PHE A 252 17.38 -20.30 -27.75
CA PHE A 252 18.59 -20.18 -28.57
C PHE A 252 18.50 -19.04 -29.61
N SER A 253 19.60 -18.37 -29.94
CA SER A 253 19.74 -17.46 -31.09
C SER A 253 20.02 -18.19 -32.41
N GLY A 254 20.44 -19.46 -32.38
CA GLY A 254 20.68 -20.27 -33.57
C GLY A 254 22.14 -20.38 -34.01
N TYR A 255 23.09 -20.26 -33.08
CA TYR A 255 24.52 -20.45 -33.33
C TYR A 255 25.28 -21.13 -32.18
N GLU A 256 24.60 -21.40 -31.07
CA GLU A 256 25.17 -21.95 -29.84
C GLU A 256 25.63 -23.41 -29.99
N SER A 257 26.64 -23.76 -29.19
CA SER A 257 27.23 -25.09 -29.11
C SER A 257 27.00 -25.79 -27.76
N ASP A 258 26.54 -25.05 -26.74
CA ASP A 258 26.20 -25.57 -25.41
C ASP A 258 24.79 -25.10 -24.98
N VAL A 259 24.03 -25.99 -24.31
CA VAL A 259 22.68 -25.69 -23.79
C VAL A 259 22.67 -24.59 -22.71
N ARG A 260 23.84 -24.26 -22.16
CA ARG A 260 24.07 -23.21 -21.14
C ARG A 260 24.34 -21.83 -21.76
N GLU A 261 24.46 -21.73 -23.08
CA GLU A 261 24.63 -20.47 -23.82
C GLU A 261 23.28 -19.79 -24.17
N ARG A 262 22.16 -20.45 -23.88
CA ARG A 262 20.79 -19.95 -24.15
C ARG A 262 20.48 -18.66 -23.39
N ALA A 263 19.80 -17.72 -24.06
CA ALA A 263 19.27 -16.51 -23.45
C ALA A 263 17.73 -16.53 -23.51
N ILE A 264 17.10 -17.23 -22.56
CA ILE A 264 15.67 -17.58 -22.60
C ILE A 264 14.76 -16.33 -22.64
N ALA A 265 15.10 -15.29 -21.87
CA ALA A 265 14.30 -14.06 -21.79
C ALA A 265 14.35 -13.21 -23.07
N SER A 266 15.47 -13.18 -23.79
CA SER A 266 15.65 -12.35 -25.00
C SER A 266 15.39 -13.10 -26.32
N ASN A 267 15.60 -14.42 -26.35
CA ASN A 267 15.37 -15.29 -27.51
C ASN A 267 14.10 -16.15 -27.36
N ALA A 268 12.97 -15.54 -26.99
CA ALA A 268 11.75 -16.28 -26.65
C ALA A 268 11.32 -17.30 -27.74
N THR A 269 11.26 -18.58 -27.36
CA THR A 269 10.74 -19.67 -28.20
C THR A 269 9.27 -19.90 -27.87
N VAL A 270 8.37 -19.46 -28.76
CA VAL A 270 6.92 -19.46 -28.54
C VAL A 270 6.27 -20.63 -29.26
N LEU A 271 5.55 -21.48 -28.53
CA LEU A 271 4.74 -22.58 -29.04
C LEU A 271 3.27 -22.17 -29.00
N THR A 272 2.61 -22.07 -30.16
CA THR A 272 1.21 -21.62 -30.24
C THR A 272 0.26 -22.72 -30.71
N GLY A 273 -0.85 -22.90 -30.02
CA GLY A 273 -1.95 -23.76 -30.48
C GLY A 273 -2.68 -23.17 -31.69
N GLN A 274 -3.24 -24.04 -32.54
CA GLN A 274 -4.27 -23.69 -33.53
C GLN A 274 -5.63 -24.27 -33.10
N GLY A 275 -5.99 -24.09 -31.82
CA GLY A 275 -7.14 -24.77 -31.21
C GLY A 275 -6.83 -26.21 -30.79
N GLY A 276 -7.47 -26.65 -29.70
CA GLY A 276 -7.08 -27.85 -28.96
C GLY A 276 -5.90 -27.56 -28.01
N THR A 277 -5.28 -28.61 -27.49
CA THR A 277 -4.08 -28.49 -26.64
C THR A 277 -2.83 -28.20 -27.48
N VAL A 278 -1.88 -27.39 -26.98
CA VAL A 278 -0.59 -27.15 -27.68
C VAL A 278 0.35 -28.35 -27.58
N ILE A 279 0.54 -28.90 -26.37
CA ILE A 279 1.50 -29.97 -26.06
C ILE A 279 0.80 -31.17 -25.40
N THR A 280 1.09 -32.38 -25.88
CA THR A 280 0.67 -33.63 -25.20
C THR A 280 1.87 -34.45 -24.78
N VAL A 281 1.74 -35.19 -23.67
CA VAL A 281 2.76 -36.12 -23.18
C VAL A 281 2.10 -37.33 -22.52
N SER A 282 2.60 -38.53 -22.84
CA SER A 282 2.06 -39.80 -22.34
C SER A 282 3.18 -40.78 -22.05
N GLY A 283 3.14 -41.43 -20.86
CA GLY A 283 4.12 -42.45 -20.46
C GLY A 283 5.56 -41.96 -20.23
N ALA A 284 5.80 -40.65 -20.23
CA ALA A 284 7.15 -40.07 -20.07
C ALA A 284 7.61 -40.05 -18.60
N GLY A 285 8.88 -40.35 -18.35
CA GLY A 285 9.52 -40.20 -17.04
C GLY A 285 10.21 -38.85 -16.84
N ALA A 286 10.88 -38.69 -15.70
CA ALA A 286 11.65 -37.48 -15.36
C ALA A 286 12.90 -37.24 -16.24
N SER A 287 13.22 -38.17 -17.14
CA SER A 287 14.22 -38.02 -18.21
C SER A 287 13.72 -37.20 -19.40
N THR A 288 12.41 -37.00 -19.54
CA THR A 288 11.84 -36.04 -20.49
C THR A 288 11.79 -34.65 -19.87
N ARG A 289 12.28 -33.65 -20.60
CA ARG A 289 12.32 -32.26 -20.14
C ARG A 289 11.72 -31.31 -21.18
N LEU A 290 10.94 -30.33 -20.73
CA LEU A 290 10.53 -29.16 -21.51
C LEU A 290 11.11 -27.92 -20.82
N ASP A 291 11.97 -27.15 -21.49
CA ASP A 291 12.74 -26.08 -20.87
C ASP A 291 12.84 -24.83 -21.75
N GLY A 292 12.44 -23.66 -21.26
CA GLY A 292 12.69 -22.38 -21.93
C GLY A 292 11.70 -22.05 -23.06
N PHE A 293 10.42 -22.39 -22.88
CA PHE A 293 9.37 -22.14 -23.87
C PHE A 293 8.26 -21.23 -23.34
N VAL A 294 7.70 -20.40 -24.22
CA VAL A 294 6.40 -19.75 -24.01
C VAL A 294 5.33 -20.61 -24.68
N ILE A 295 4.30 -21.04 -23.95
CA ILE A 295 3.20 -21.86 -24.44
C ILE A 295 1.92 -21.02 -24.37
N THR A 296 1.24 -20.82 -25.50
CA THR A 296 0.09 -19.91 -25.60
C THR A 296 -0.94 -20.32 -26.67
N GLY A 297 -2.13 -19.72 -26.63
CA GLY A 297 -3.18 -19.89 -27.64
C GLY A 297 -3.84 -21.28 -27.68
N GLY A 298 -3.63 -22.11 -26.66
CA GLY A 298 -4.33 -23.38 -26.50
C GLY A 298 -5.80 -23.20 -26.09
N THR A 299 -6.68 -24.10 -26.54
CA THR A 299 -8.11 -24.16 -26.17
C THR A 299 -8.56 -25.50 -25.55
N GLY A 300 -7.62 -26.43 -25.38
CA GLY A 300 -7.79 -27.66 -24.57
C GLY A 300 -8.34 -28.87 -25.34
N MET A 301 -7.83 -30.06 -24.97
CA MET A 301 -8.19 -31.32 -25.61
C MET A 301 -9.64 -31.70 -25.30
N ALA A 302 -10.41 -32.05 -26.34
CA ALA A 302 -11.77 -32.55 -26.21
C ALA A 302 -11.77 -33.99 -25.66
N VAL A 303 -12.46 -34.24 -24.54
CA VAL A 303 -12.72 -35.58 -24.02
C VAL A 303 -14.18 -35.69 -23.58
N GLY A 304 -15.05 -36.13 -24.50
CA GLY A 304 -16.50 -36.01 -24.31
C GLY A 304 -16.91 -34.54 -24.42
N ASP A 305 -17.53 -34.01 -23.37
CA ASP A 305 -17.91 -32.59 -23.23
C ASP A 305 -16.98 -31.82 -22.26
N ASP A 306 -15.79 -32.38 -22.01
CA ASP A 306 -14.70 -31.72 -21.26
C ASP A 306 -13.69 -31.08 -22.22
N ARG A 307 -13.13 -29.94 -21.81
CA ARG A 307 -11.90 -29.34 -22.37
C ARG A 307 -10.79 -29.41 -21.33
N ARG A 308 -9.63 -29.98 -21.70
CA ARG A 308 -8.57 -30.35 -20.76
C ARG A 308 -7.19 -29.86 -21.19
N GLY A 309 -6.58 -28.95 -20.43
CA GLY A 309 -5.20 -28.51 -20.58
C GLY A 309 -4.96 -27.72 -21.86
N GLY A 310 -5.20 -26.41 -21.87
CA GLY A 310 -5.00 -25.57 -23.06
C GLY A 310 -3.56 -25.61 -23.56
N GLY A 311 -2.60 -25.29 -22.69
CA GLY A 311 -1.17 -25.38 -22.98
C GLY A 311 -0.66 -26.82 -23.08
N LEU A 312 -0.81 -27.61 -22.01
CA LEU A 312 -0.25 -28.97 -21.91
C LEU A 312 -1.23 -29.98 -21.29
N HIS A 313 -1.25 -31.19 -21.85
CA HIS A 313 -2.00 -32.33 -21.33
C HIS A 313 -1.06 -33.52 -21.06
N ALA A 314 -0.98 -33.96 -19.80
CA ALA A 314 -0.18 -35.11 -19.38
C ALA A 314 -1.05 -36.29 -18.93
N THR A 315 -0.71 -37.50 -19.37
CA THR A 315 -1.39 -38.74 -18.94
C THR A 315 -0.37 -39.84 -18.64
N ASN A 316 -0.38 -40.38 -17.42
CA ASN A 316 0.62 -41.34 -16.93
C ASN A 316 2.08 -40.87 -17.17
N ALA A 317 2.35 -39.55 -17.02
CA ALA A 317 3.61 -38.93 -17.40
C ALA A 317 4.12 -37.98 -16.31
N SER A 318 5.42 -38.05 -16.00
CA SER A 318 6.07 -37.22 -14.98
C SER A 318 7.35 -36.56 -15.53
N PRO A 319 7.26 -35.73 -16.60
CA PRO A 319 8.39 -34.99 -17.13
C PRO A 319 8.86 -33.88 -16.18
N VAL A 320 10.00 -33.28 -16.48
CA VAL A 320 10.43 -32.00 -15.88
C VAL A 320 9.99 -30.86 -16.80
N ILE A 321 9.33 -29.86 -16.25
CA ILE A 321 8.91 -28.63 -16.94
C ILE A 321 9.63 -27.48 -16.24
N ALA A 322 10.46 -26.74 -16.97
CA ALA A 322 11.35 -25.72 -16.43
C ALA A 322 11.35 -24.44 -17.28
N ASN A 323 11.56 -23.26 -16.68
CA ASN A 323 11.69 -21.99 -17.42
C ASN A 323 10.55 -21.75 -18.44
N CYS A 324 9.35 -22.24 -18.17
CA CYS A 324 8.24 -22.16 -19.10
C CYS A 324 7.27 -21.06 -18.69
N ILE A 325 6.89 -20.21 -19.63
CA ILE A 325 5.73 -19.33 -19.50
C ILE A 325 4.53 -20.03 -20.11
N PHE A 326 3.50 -20.29 -19.32
CA PHE A 326 2.17 -20.62 -19.82
C PHE A 326 1.34 -19.34 -19.76
N GLY A 327 1.12 -18.72 -20.92
CA GLY A 327 0.45 -17.44 -21.06
C GLY A 327 -0.77 -17.54 -21.96
N GLU A 328 -1.90 -16.94 -21.59
CA GLU A 328 -3.08 -16.81 -22.47
C GLU A 328 -3.61 -18.15 -23.02
N ASN A 329 -3.49 -19.25 -22.25
CA ASN A 329 -4.13 -20.52 -22.62
C ASN A 329 -5.52 -20.60 -22.00
N ALA A 330 -6.50 -21.01 -22.79
CA ALA A 330 -7.87 -21.16 -22.36
C ALA A 330 -8.34 -22.62 -22.44
N THR A 331 -9.49 -22.91 -21.82
CA THR A 331 -10.37 -23.98 -22.30
C THR A 331 -11.51 -23.39 -23.12
N ASP A 332 -11.86 -24.05 -24.24
CA ASP A 332 -12.96 -23.60 -25.10
C ASP A 332 -14.28 -23.47 -24.30
N PRO A 333 -14.85 -22.26 -24.21
CA PRO A 333 -15.98 -21.96 -23.33
C PRO A 333 -17.30 -22.59 -23.77
N SER A 334 -17.36 -23.22 -24.97
CA SER A 334 -18.57 -23.88 -25.46
C SER A 334 -18.82 -25.26 -24.85
N ALA A 335 -17.81 -25.86 -24.19
CA ALA A 335 -17.92 -27.16 -23.52
C ALA A 335 -18.66 -27.07 -22.17
N ALA A 336 -19.09 -28.20 -21.62
CA ALA A 336 -19.66 -28.25 -20.27
C ALA A 336 -18.63 -27.90 -19.18
N ASP A 337 -17.50 -28.59 -19.18
CA ASP A 337 -16.47 -28.53 -18.13
C ASP A 337 -15.11 -28.07 -18.69
N GLY A 338 -14.56 -26.98 -18.17
CA GLY A 338 -13.20 -26.50 -18.45
C GLY A 338 -12.23 -26.91 -17.34
N LYS A 339 -11.15 -27.62 -17.66
CA LYS A 339 -10.21 -28.21 -16.68
C LYS A 339 -8.76 -27.89 -17.04
N GLY A 340 -8.13 -26.96 -16.30
CA GLY A 340 -6.75 -26.56 -16.52
C GLY A 340 -6.59 -25.68 -17.76
N GLY A 341 -6.67 -24.35 -17.61
CA GLY A 341 -6.46 -23.42 -18.74
C GLY A 341 -5.05 -23.59 -19.32
N ALA A 342 -4.02 -23.69 -18.48
CA ALA A 342 -2.66 -24.05 -18.89
C ALA A 342 -2.42 -25.56 -18.94
N ILE A 343 -2.55 -26.28 -17.82
CA ILE A 343 -2.10 -27.69 -17.70
C ILE A 343 -3.20 -28.59 -17.14
N TYR A 344 -3.37 -29.76 -17.76
CA TYR A 344 -4.16 -30.87 -17.20
C TYR A 344 -3.26 -32.08 -16.93
N LEU A 345 -3.28 -32.60 -15.69
CA LEU A 345 -2.51 -33.75 -15.23
C LEU A 345 -3.44 -34.91 -14.84
N LEU A 346 -3.23 -36.09 -15.43
CA LEU A 346 -3.91 -37.34 -15.06
C LEU A 346 -2.90 -38.44 -14.76
N ASN A 347 -2.89 -38.99 -13.54
CA ASN A 347 -1.90 -39.96 -13.06
C ASN A 347 -0.44 -39.53 -13.33
N SER A 348 -0.16 -38.23 -13.19
CA SER A 348 1.01 -37.55 -13.76
C SER A 348 1.63 -36.63 -12.70
N SER A 349 2.87 -36.89 -12.29
CA SER A 349 3.52 -36.17 -11.18
C SER A 349 4.81 -35.46 -11.63
N PRO A 350 4.73 -34.49 -12.55
CA PRO A 350 5.89 -33.75 -13.03
C PRO A 350 6.56 -32.89 -11.94
N LEU A 351 7.83 -32.58 -12.17
CA LEU A 351 8.49 -31.45 -11.52
C LEU A 351 8.27 -30.21 -12.39
N ILE A 352 7.62 -29.20 -11.85
CA ILE A 352 7.39 -27.89 -12.47
C ILE A 352 8.23 -26.87 -11.70
N ILE A 353 9.22 -26.25 -12.35
CA ILE A 353 10.20 -25.39 -11.68
C ILE A 353 10.49 -24.10 -12.47
N GLN A 354 10.53 -22.94 -11.81
CA GLN A 354 10.77 -21.65 -12.47
C GLN A 354 9.81 -21.38 -13.64
N CYS A 355 8.53 -21.70 -13.44
CA CYS A 355 7.49 -21.46 -14.43
C CYS A 355 6.62 -20.24 -14.07
N LEU A 356 6.21 -19.49 -15.09
CA LEU A 356 5.23 -18.42 -14.98
C LEU A 356 3.90 -18.91 -15.58
N PHE A 357 2.83 -18.83 -14.81
CA PHE A 357 1.47 -19.10 -15.25
C PHE A 357 0.70 -17.78 -15.19
N ALA A 358 0.49 -17.15 -16.35
CA ALA A 358 -0.13 -15.84 -16.46
C ALA A 358 -1.36 -15.87 -17.37
N SER A 359 -2.45 -15.21 -16.97
CA SER A 359 -3.61 -14.96 -17.84
C SER A 359 -4.23 -16.23 -18.46
N ASN A 360 -4.14 -17.39 -17.80
CA ASN A 360 -4.76 -18.63 -18.26
C ASN A 360 -6.19 -18.77 -17.72
N SER A 361 -7.10 -19.30 -18.53
CA SER A 361 -8.54 -19.26 -18.25
C SER A 361 -9.22 -20.63 -18.39
N ALA A 362 -9.73 -21.18 -17.29
CA ALA A 362 -10.55 -22.39 -17.33
C ALA A 362 -12.04 -22.00 -17.42
N GLN A 363 -12.59 -22.01 -18.63
CA GLN A 363 -13.98 -21.68 -18.95
C GLN A 363 -14.79 -22.92 -19.34
N GLY A 364 -16.05 -22.95 -18.94
CA GLY A 364 -17.05 -23.94 -19.36
C GLY A 364 -18.46 -23.47 -19.06
N THR A 365 -19.45 -23.91 -19.83
CA THR A 365 -20.86 -23.51 -19.69
C THR A 365 -21.48 -23.94 -18.35
N ALA A 366 -20.99 -25.06 -17.77
CA ALA A 366 -21.37 -25.52 -16.44
C ALA A 366 -20.31 -25.16 -15.38
N SER A 367 -19.04 -25.50 -15.59
CA SER A 367 -17.97 -25.26 -14.61
C SER A 367 -16.58 -25.19 -15.24
N GLY A 368 -15.85 -24.11 -14.98
CA GLY A 368 -14.38 -24.12 -15.01
C GLY A 368 -13.78 -24.66 -13.71
N LYS A 369 -12.56 -25.20 -13.75
CA LYS A 369 -11.77 -25.71 -12.61
C LYS A 369 -10.26 -25.58 -12.88
N GLY A 370 -9.51 -24.97 -11.96
CA GLY A 370 -8.05 -24.78 -12.06
C GLY A 370 -7.66 -23.87 -13.22
N GLY A 371 -7.72 -22.55 -13.03
CA GLY A 371 -7.49 -21.58 -14.11
C GLY A 371 -6.15 -21.76 -14.83
N ALA A 372 -5.09 -22.05 -14.07
CA ALA A 372 -3.84 -22.55 -14.64
C ALA A 372 -3.82 -24.09 -14.70
N ILE A 373 -3.86 -24.80 -13.57
CA ILE A 373 -3.55 -26.24 -13.51
C ILE A 373 -4.68 -27.05 -12.85
N PHE A 374 -5.08 -28.13 -13.52
CA PHE A 374 -5.97 -29.17 -13.00
C PHE A 374 -5.21 -30.48 -12.75
N ILE A 375 -5.42 -31.08 -11.57
CA ILE A 375 -4.62 -32.18 -11.03
C ILE A 375 -5.54 -33.36 -10.63
N ASP A 376 -5.47 -34.46 -11.39
CA ASP A 376 -6.30 -35.66 -11.20
C ASP A 376 -5.43 -36.89 -10.85
N ASN A 377 -5.64 -37.43 -9.65
CA ASN A 377 -4.88 -38.55 -9.07
C ASN A 377 -3.35 -38.41 -9.28
N SER A 378 -2.85 -37.20 -9.01
CA SER A 378 -1.53 -36.71 -9.43
C SER A 378 -0.88 -35.91 -8.30
N SER A 379 0.44 -36.00 -8.15
CA SER A 379 1.17 -35.28 -7.08
C SER A 379 2.39 -34.55 -7.66
N PRO A 380 2.18 -33.55 -8.53
CA PRO A 380 3.27 -32.73 -9.06
C PRO A 380 4.00 -31.99 -7.96
N THR A 381 5.28 -31.71 -8.19
CA THR A 381 6.08 -30.80 -7.35
C THR A 381 6.25 -29.48 -8.08
N ILE A 382 5.78 -28.39 -7.49
CA ILE A 382 5.76 -27.04 -8.05
C ILE A 382 6.72 -26.17 -7.22
N ARG A 383 7.79 -25.68 -7.83
CA ARG A 383 8.85 -24.90 -7.16
C ARG A 383 9.17 -23.60 -7.87
N ASN A 384 9.30 -22.52 -7.10
CA ASN A 384 9.79 -21.25 -7.64
C ASN A 384 8.95 -20.77 -8.85
N CYS A 385 7.63 -20.99 -8.79
CA CYS A 385 6.70 -20.63 -9.85
C CYS A 385 5.87 -19.41 -9.45
N THR A 386 5.42 -18.62 -10.43
CA THR A 386 4.44 -17.55 -10.22
C THR A 386 3.15 -17.88 -10.94
N PHE A 387 2.02 -17.79 -10.24
CA PHE A 387 0.66 -17.91 -10.77
C PHE A 387 -0.03 -16.57 -10.56
N SER A 388 -0.31 -15.84 -11.65
CA SER A 388 -0.94 -14.52 -11.59
C SER A 388 -1.98 -14.33 -12.69
N VAL A 389 -3.07 -13.64 -12.37
CA VAL A 389 -4.15 -13.31 -13.34
C VAL A 389 -4.77 -14.54 -14.02
N ASN A 390 -4.65 -15.74 -13.42
CA ASN A 390 -5.34 -16.92 -13.93
C ASN A 390 -6.77 -16.93 -13.40
N GLU A 391 -7.72 -17.38 -14.21
CA GLU A 391 -9.15 -17.28 -13.90
C GLU A 391 -9.94 -18.56 -14.18
N VAL A 392 -11.07 -18.67 -13.48
CA VAL A 392 -12.07 -19.72 -13.64
C VAL A 392 -13.44 -19.07 -13.85
N GLY A 393 -14.16 -19.50 -14.88
CA GLY A 393 -15.51 -19.00 -15.19
C GLY A 393 -16.56 -20.10 -15.45
N GLY A 394 -17.75 -19.66 -15.88
CA GLY A 394 -18.96 -20.49 -15.93
C GLY A 394 -19.90 -20.28 -14.73
N ASN A 395 -20.96 -21.10 -14.62
CA ASN A 395 -21.87 -21.11 -13.46
C ASN A 395 -21.25 -21.88 -12.26
N ALA A 396 -19.98 -21.59 -11.99
CA ALA A 396 -19.18 -22.29 -11.00
C ALA A 396 -19.72 -22.08 -9.57
N THR A 397 -19.48 -23.06 -8.71
CA THR A 397 -19.63 -22.91 -7.25
C THR A 397 -18.31 -22.37 -6.65
N PRO A 398 -18.33 -21.71 -5.49
CA PRO A 398 -17.11 -21.30 -4.80
C PRO A 398 -16.13 -22.47 -4.58
N GLY A 399 -14.82 -22.24 -4.82
CA GLY A 399 -13.77 -23.21 -4.47
C GLY A 399 -13.17 -23.96 -5.67
N ASN A 400 -13.31 -23.45 -6.89
CA ASN A 400 -12.81 -24.10 -8.11
C ASN A 400 -11.36 -23.77 -8.48
N GLY A 401 -10.67 -22.99 -7.64
CA GLY A 401 -9.22 -22.79 -7.72
C GLY A 401 -8.80 -21.89 -8.88
N GLY A 402 -8.72 -20.57 -8.64
CA GLY A 402 -8.32 -19.58 -9.65
C GLY A 402 -6.99 -19.92 -10.34
N ALA A 403 -6.02 -20.48 -9.60
CA ALA A 403 -4.78 -21.01 -10.16
C ALA A 403 -4.81 -22.55 -10.27
N LEU A 404 -5.09 -23.25 -9.17
CA LEU A 404 -4.83 -24.69 -9.01
C LEU A 404 -6.06 -25.43 -8.49
N TYR A 405 -6.39 -26.58 -9.08
CA TYR A 405 -7.47 -27.45 -8.60
C TYR A 405 -7.05 -28.92 -8.57
N ALA A 406 -7.17 -29.58 -7.41
CA ALA A 406 -6.72 -30.96 -7.20
C ALA A 406 -7.85 -31.89 -6.71
N ILE A 407 -7.94 -33.09 -7.26
CA ILE A 407 -8.97 -34.09 -6.92
C ILE A 407 -8.44 -35.52 -6.78
N GLY A 408 -9.26 -36.41 -6.21
CA GLY A 408 -8.91 -37.80 -6.00
C GLY A 408 -7.86 -37.94 -4.90
N SER A 409 -6.89 -38.83 -5.09
CA SER A 409 -5.77 -39.01 -4.15
C SER A 409 -4.59 -38.04 -4.38
N SER A 410 -4.85 -36.87 -4.99
CA SER A 410 -3.80 -35.90 -5.34
C SER A 410 -3.23 -35.17 -4.12
N SER A 411 -1.90 -35.08 -4.03
CA SER A 411 -1.18 -34.31 -3.01
C SER A 411 -0.01 -33.55 -3.65
N PRO A 412 -0.29 -32.45 -4.38
CA PRO A 412 0.77 -31.64 -4.98
C PRO A 412 1.60 -30.93 -3.92
N VAL A 413 2.90 -30.80 -4.16
CA VAL A 413 3.82 -30.03 -3.31
C VAL A 413 4.01 -28.66 -3.94
N ILE A 414 3.81 -27.59 -3.18
CA ILE A 414 4.00 -26.19 -3.63
C ILE A 414 5.00 -25.53 -2.69
N GLU A 415 6.15 -25.12 -3.24
CA GLU A 415 7.26 -24.56 -2.48
C GLU A 415 7.86 -23.35 -3.21
N ASN A 416 8.36 -22.36 -2.45
CA ASN A 416 8.99 -21.14 -2.97
C ASN A 416 8.18 -20.39 -4.03
N SER A 417 6.84 -20.49 -4.03
CA SER A 417 6.01 -20.06 -5.16
C SER A 417 5.11 -18.87 -4.80
N ILE A 418 4.72 -18.08 -5.80
CA ILE A 418 3.81 -16.95 -5.67
C ILE A 418 2.49 -17.30 -6.34
N ILE A 419 1.39 -17.16 -5.62
CA ILE A 419 0.03 -17.38 -6.11
C ILE A 419 -0.80 -16.15 -5.71
N TRP A 420 -0.88 -15.18 -6.63
CA TRP A 420 -1.45 -13.86 -6.36
C TRP A 420 -2.39 -13.42 -7.48
N ASN A 421 -3.46 -12.69 -7.15
CA ASN A 421 -4.41 -12.14 -8.11
C ASN A 421 -4.98 -13.18 -9.11
N ASN A 422 -5.36 -14.37 -8.62
CA ASN A 422 -6.04 -15.39 -9.43
C ASN A 422 -7.52 -15.48 -9.04
N THR A 423 -8.42 -15.54 -10.01
CA THR A 423 -9.86 -15.30 -9.81
C THR A 423 -10.70 -16.56 -9.96
N ASP A 424 -11.52 -16.85 -8.96
CA ASP A 424 -12.71 -17.70 -9.10
C ASP A 424 -13.91 -16.76 -9.26
N ALA A 425 -14.62 -16.81 -10.39
CA ALA A 425 -15.76 -15.94 -10.65
C ALA A 425 -16.89 -16.09 -9.60
N ALA A 426 -16.96 -17.24 -8.92
CA ALA A 426 -17.91 -17.50 -7.83
C ALA A 426 -17.41 -17.01 -6.46
N SER A 427 -16.17 -16.52 -6.36
CA SER A 427 -15.60 -15.90 -5.16
C SER A 427 -14.63 -14.76 -5.53
N PRO A 428 -15.15 -13.60 -5.97
CA PRO A 428 -14.34 -12.45 -6.31
C PRO A 428 -13.52 -11.98 -5.10
N GLY A 429 -12.19 -11.85 -5.26
CA GLY A 429 -11.28 -11.41 -4.20
C GLY A 429 -10.00 -12.24 -3.98
N GLY A 430 -9.64 -13.15 -4.89
CA GLY A 430 -8.30 -13.80 -4.91
C GLY A 430 -8.07 -14.95 -3.93
N VAL A 431 -8.83 -15.01 -2.82
CA VAL A 431 -8.65 -15.96 -1.72
C VAL A 431 -8.86 -17.44 -2.08
N SER A 432 -9.55 -17.74 -3.18
CA SER A 432 -9.84 -19.11 -3.64
C SER A 432 -8.90 -19.55 -4.78
N SER A 433 -7.61 -19.25 -4.66
CA SER A 433 -6.61 -19.55 -5.69
C SER A 433 -6.25 -21.05 -5.80
N ILE A 434 -6.37 -21.82 -4.71
CA ILE A 434 -6.17 -23.29 -4.69
C ILE A 434 -7.48 -23.95 -4.23
N GLY A 435 -7.96 -24.97 -4.94
CA GLY A 435 -9.23 -25.64 -4.65
C GLY A 435 -9.26 -27.15 -4.90
N GLY A 436 -10.44 -27.75 -4.66
CA GLY A 436 -10.71 -29.16 -4.86
C GLY A 436 -10.64 -30.02 -3.59
N SER A 437 -10.61 -31.35 -3.77
CA SER A 437 -10.61 -32.35 -2.69
C SER A 437 -9.26 -33.01 -2.42
N GLY A 438 -8.22 -32.63 -3.17
CA GLY A 438 -6.84 -33.05 -2.94
C GLY A 438 -6.25 -32.44 -1.65
N THR A 439 -5.06 -32.89 -1.29
CA THR A 439 -4.34 -32.48 -0.07
C THR A 439 -2.99 -31.84 -0.42
N PRO A 440 -2.97 -30.60 -0.92
CA PRO A 440 -1.73 -29.91 -1.27
C PRO A 440 -0.86 -29.66 -0.03
N ALA A 441 0.44 -29.92 -0.16
CA ALA A 441 1.44 -29.55 0.84
C ALA A 441 2.08 -28.23 0.41
N VAL A 442 1.84 -27.15 1.17
CA VAL A 442 2.32 -25.80 0.82
C VAL A 442 3.31 -25.30 1.86
N SER A 443 4.48 -24.84 1.40
CA SER A 443 5.50 -24.26 2.27
C SER A 443 6.27 -23.11 1.62
N TYR A 444 6.80 -22.17 2.41
CA TYR A 444 7.67 -21.07 1.96
C TYR A 444 7.11 -20.40 0.69
N SER A 445 5.89 -19.89 0.72
CA SER A 445 5.17 -19.43 -0.48
C SER A 445 4.28 -18.24 -0.16
N LEU A 446 4.00 -17.41 -1.16
CA LEU A 446 3.07 -16.29 -1.05
C LEU A 446 1.74 -16.70 -1.68
N ILE A 447 0.64 -16.63 -0.92
CA ILE A 447 -0.71 -16.99 -1.36
C ILE A 447 -1.68 -15.92 -0.88
N GLN A 448 -2.43 -15.34 -1.82
CA GLN A 448 -3.46 -14.35 -1.51
C GLN A 448 -4.58 -14.97 -0.64
N GLY A 449 -4.86 -14.36 0.51
CA GLY A 449 -5.75 -14.91 1.54
C GLY A 449 -5.10 -15.94 2.46
N GLY A 450 -3.79 -16.19 2.31
CA GLY A 450 -3.03 -17.21 3.03
C GLY A 450 -3.39 -18.65 2.62
N PHE A 451 -2.85 -19.62 3.37
CA PHE A 451 -3.17 -21.03 3.15
C PHE A 451 -3.19 -21.82 4.46
N ALA A 452 -4.37 -22.33 4.83
CA ALA A 452 -4.56 -23.03 6.10
C ALA A 452 -3.79 -24.36 6.14
N GLY A 453 -2.94 -24.52 7.17
CA GLY A 453 -2.07 -25.70 7.30
C GLY A 453 -0.76 -25.62 6.49
N GLY A 454 -0.54 -24.55 5.74
CA GLY A 454 0.76 -24.27 5.11
C GLY A 454 1.81 -23.81 6.13
N THR A 455 3.09 -23.94 5.76
CA THR A 455 4.24 -23.51 6.59
C THR A 455 4.93 -22.31 5.97
N SER A 456 5.22 -21.25 6.72
CA SER A 456 5.86 -20.03 6.20
C SER A 456 5.12 -19.46 4.97
N ILE A 457 3.84 -19.13 5.15
CA ILE A 457 2.98 -18.58 4.10
C ILE A 457 2.89 -17.06 4.27
N LEU A 458 3.21 -16.32 3.22
CA LEU A 458 3.00 -14.88 3.13
C LEU A 458 1.62 -14.59 2.50
N ASP A 459 0.95 -13.55 3.00
CA ASP A 459 -0.30 -13.00 2.44
C ASP A 459 -0.17 -11.48 2.40
N THR A 460 0.51 -10.99 1.37
CA THR A 460 0.80 -9.57 1.13
C THR A 460 1.06 -9.36 -0.35
N ASP A 461 1.08 -8.13 -0.84
CA ASP A 461 1.34 -7.86 -2.25
C ASP A 461 2.78 -8.28 -2.64
N PRO A 462 2.99 -9.12 -3.66
CA PRO A 462 4.34 -9.47 -4.14
C PRO A 462 5.08 -8.33 -4.83
N GLN A 463 4.45 -7.17 -5.05
CA GLN A 463 5.06 -5.95 -5.61
C GLN A 463 5.75 -6.21 -6.95
N PHE A 464 4.96 -6.60 -7.96
CA PHE A 464 5.45 -6.81 -9.33
C PHE A 464 5.71 -5.48 -10.05
N GLU A 465 6.75 -5.44 -10.91
CA GLU A 465 7.18 -4.27 -11.69
C GLU A 465 6.06 -3.69 -12.56
N ASN A 466 5.37 -4.50 -13.37
CA ASN A 466 4.20 -4.06 -14.13
C ASN A 466 3.26 -5.24 -14.46
N ALA A 467 2.55 -5.73 -13.45
CA ALA A 467 1.59 -6.83 -13.59
C ALA A 467 0.46 -6.56 -14.60
N GLY A 468 0.12 -5.28 -14.84
CA GLY A 468 -0.92 -4.89 -15.81
C GLY A 468 -0.51 -5.10 -17.27
N GLU A 469 0.79 -5.10 -17.56
CA GLU A 469 1.38 -5.41 -18.87
C GLU A 469 1.96 -6.83 -18.93
N GLY A 470 1.72 -7.66 -17.91
CA GLY A 470 2.21 -9.04 -17.85
C GLY A 470 3.65 -9.19 -17.36
N ASN A 471 4.29 -8.12 -16.86
CA ASN A 471 5.60 -8.22 -16.20
C ASN A 471 5.41 -8.57 -14.71
N PHE A 472 5.73 -9.83 -14.37
CA PHE A 472 5.65 -10.38 -13.02
C PHE A 472 7.02 -10.58 -12.35
N ARG A 473 8.05 -9.86 -12.81
CA ARG A 473 9.29 -9.65 -12.05
C ARG A 473 8.99 -8.75 -10.84
N GLN A 474 9.65 -8.99 -9.73
CA GLN A 474 9.39 -8.30 -8.46
C GLN A 474 10.27 -7.06 -8.31
N LEU A 475 9.73 -6.04 -7.65
CA LEU A 475 10.46 -4.82 -7.32
C LEU A 475 11.52 -5.08 -6.24
N LYS A 476 12.58 -4.26 -6.24
CA LYS A 476 13.61 -4.28 -5.21
C LYS A 476 12.98 -3.97 -3.84
N GLY A 477 13.24 -4.83 -2.86
CA GLY A 477 12.62 -4.73 -1.53
C GLY A 477 11.22 -5.34 -1.42
N SER A 478 10.74 -6.03 -2.46
CA SER A 478 9.51 -6.83 -2.40
C SER A 478 9.53 -7.79 -1.20
N PRO A 479 8.38 -8.04 -0.52
CA PRO A 479 8.30 -8.96 0.61
C PRO A 479 8.59 -10.42 0.25
N VAL A 480 8.71 -10.78 -1.04
CA VAL A 480 9.15 -12.12 -1.46
C VAL A 480 10.67 -12.27 -1.57
N THR A 481 11.41 -11.17 -1.51
CA THR A 481 12.87 -11.16 -1.62
C THR A 481 13.46 -11.90 -0.43
N ASN A 482 14.30 -12.91 -0.67
CA ASN A 482 14.89 -13.79 0.33
C ASN A 482 13.89 -14.53 1.25
N ALA A 483 12.62 -14.62 0.86
CA ALA A 483 11.57 -15.28 1.65
C ALA A 483 11.43 -16.79 1.38
N GLY A 484 12.14 -17.32 0.39
CA GLY A 484 12.16 -18.74 0.03
C GLY A 484 12.92 -19.61 1.03
N ASN A 485 12.76 -20.93 0.89
CA ASN A 485 13.44 -21.91 1.71
C ASN A 485 14.97 -21.85 1.47
N PRO A 486 15.80 -21.50 2.46
CA PRO A 486 17.27 -21.44 2.30
C PRO A 486 17.91 -22.82 2.11
N ALA A 487 17.18 -23.91 2.38
CA ALA A 487 17.61 -25.29 2.14
C ALA A 487 17.10 -25.87 0.81
N THR A 488 16.66 -25.01 -0.13
CA THR A 488 16.21 -25.45 -1.46
C THR A 488 17.33 -26.18 -2.21
N ASP A 489 16.99 -27.32 -2.82
CA ASP A 489 17.92 -28.07 -3.67
C ASP A 489 18.23 -27.28 -4.96
N LEU A 490 19.40 -26.64 -5.01
CA LEU A 490 19.87 -25.88 -6.17
C LEU A 490 20.36 -26.78 -7.33
N SER A 491 20.35 -28.11 -7.21
CA SER A 491 20.79 -29.01 -8.28
C SER A 491 19.75 -29.22 -9.38
N VAL A 492 18.45 -29.04 -9.08
CA VAL A 492 17.35 -29.19 -10.05
C VAL A 492 17.15 -27.97 -10.96
N PHE A 493 17.86 -26.88 -10.68
CA PHE A 493 17.77 -25.61 -11.41
C PHE A 493 18.62 -25.62 -12.70
N PRO A 494 18.25 -24.82 -13.71
CA PRO A 494 19.09 -24.58 -14.88
C PRO A 494 20.41 -23.94 -14.46
N ARG A 495 21.45 -24.15 -15.27
CA ARG A 495 22.79 -23.60 -15.03
C ARG A 495 23.29 -22.84 -16.25
N ASN A 496 24.05 -21.78 -15.98
CA ASN A 496 24.78 -20.99 -16.98
C ASN A 496 26.17 -21.58 -17.28
N ALA A 497 26.99 -20.85 -18.05
CA ALA A 497 28.32 -21.29 -18.47
C ALA A 497 29.33 -21.52 -17.32
N ASP A 498 29.22 -20.83 -16.18
CA ASP A 498 30.07 -21.06 -14.99
C ASP A 498 29.54 -22.17 -14.06
N ASP A 499 28.59 -22.97 -14.56
CA ASP A 499 27.91 -24.08 -13.88
C ASP A 499 27.18 -23.67 -12.60
N THR A 500 26.67 -22.44 -12.54
CA THR A 500 25.92 -21.96 -11.37
C THR A 500 24.42 -21.87 -11.63
N PRO A 501 23.58 -22.16 -10.62
CA PRO A 501 22.11 -22.08 -10.73
C PRO A 501 21.66 -20.67 -11.13
N VAL A 502 20.75 -20.57 -12.11
CA VAL A 502 20.20 -19.28 -12.58
C VAL A 502 18.69 -19.16 -12.37
N ALA A 503 18.24 -17.91 -12.24
CA ALA A 503 16.87 -17.46 -12.30
C ALA A 503 16.35 -17.43 -13.77
N PHE A 504 15.05 -17.18 -13.94
CA PHE A 504 14.39 -17.20 -15.24
C PHE A 504 14.95 -16.18 -16.25
N ASP A 505 15.39 -15.02 -15.78
CA ASP A 505 16.05 -13.95 -16.54
C ASP A 505 17.54 -14.20 -16.80
N GLY A 506 18.13 -15.23 -16.20
CA GLY A 506 19.55 -15.58 -16.31
C GLY A 506 20.43 -15.05 -15.16
N ASP A 507 19.86 -14.28 -14.23
CA ASP A 507 20.54 -13.84 -13.01
C ASP A 507 20.89 -15.03 -12.12
N ARG A 508 21.89 -14.90 -11.23
CA ARG A 508 22.30 -16.01 -10.35
C ARG A 508 21.20 -16.29 -9.33
N ARG A 509 20.78 -17.56 -9.17
CA ARG A 509 19.61 -17.93 -8.35
C ARG A 509 19.77 -17.81 -6.83
N LEU A 510 20.94 -17.37 -6.37
CA LEU A 510 21.20 -17.13 -4.97
C LEU A 510 22.12 -15.90 -4.91
N THR A 511 21.51 -14.72 -4.84
CA THR A 511 22.26 -13.45 -4.70
C THR A 511 22.58 -13.14 -3.24
N SER A 512 21.91 -13.80 -2.28
CA SER A 512 22.12 -13.58 -0.84
C SER A 512 22.10 -14.88 -0.01
N THR A 513 21.53 -14.84 1.21
CA THR A 513 21.46 -15.95 2.18
C THR A 513 20.30 -16.93 1.97
N ALA A 514 19.29 -16.54 1.19
CA ALA A 514 18.14 -17.35 0.78
C ALA A 514 17.76 -16.98 -0.66
N ILE A 515 16.88 -17.78 -1.26
CA ILE A 515 16.35 -17.50 -2.61
C ILE A 515 15.01 -16.75 -2.52
N ASP A 516 14.64 -16.07 -3.60
CA ASP A 516 13.34 -15.44 -3.71
C ASP A 516 12.21 -16.44 -3.94
N LEU A 517 10.97 -16.01 -3.69
CA LEU A 517 9.79 -16.74 -4.18
C LEU A 517 9.57 -16.44 -5.66
N GLY A 518 8.97 -17.38 -6.40
CA GLY A 518 8.74 -17.23 -7.85
C GLY A 518 10.00 -17.46 -8.70
N PRO A 519 9.93 -17.20 -10.02
CA PRO A 519 10.93 -17.69 -10.99
C PRO A 519 12.13 -16.75 -11.18
N TYR A 520 12.04 -15.49 -10.75
CA TYR A 520 13.12 -14.50 -10.76
C TYR A 520 13.89 -14.50 -9.44
N GLU A 521 15.04 -13.83 -9.41
CA GLU A 521 15.81 -13.49 -8.22
C GLU A 521 16.18 -12.00 -8.32
N VAL A 522 15.93 -11.24 -7.26
CA VAL A 522 16.07 -9.78 -7.22
C VAL A 522 17.05 -9.43 -6.12
N THR A 523 18.03 -8.57 -6.42
CA THR A 523 18.94 -8.06 -5.39
C THR A 523 18.14 -7.35 -4.30
N PRO A 524 18.36 -7.61 -2.99
CA PRO A 524 17.66 -6.89 -1.93
C PRO A 524 17.97 -5.39 -1.92
N SER A 525 17.04 -4.58 -1.41
CA SER A 525 17.26 -3.16 -1.12
C SER A 525 18.52 -2.96 -0.28
N ALA A 526 19.40 -2.08 -0.73
CA ALA A 526 20.61 -1.68 -0.05
C ALA A 526 20.40 -0.39 0.75
N ILE A 527 21.21 -0.22 1.79
CA ILE A 527 21.41 1.06 2.48
C ILE A 527 22.85 1.48 2.19
N TRP A 528 23.00 2.62 1.52
CA TRP A 528 24.29 3.21 1.18
C TRP A 528 24.65 4.27 2.21
N TYR A 529 25.73 4.04 2.94
CA TYR A 529 26.17 4.88 4.05
C TYR A 529 27.18 5.93 3.58
N VAL A 530 26.99 7.18 3.99
CA VAL A 530 27.82 8.33 3.57
C VAL A 530 28.27 9.16 4.77
N ASN A 531 29.58 9.29 4.95
CA ASN A 531 30.20 9.99 6.07
C ASN A 531 31.39 10.83 5.59
N ALA A 532 31.28 12.17 5.65
CA ALA A 532 32.33 13.10 5.22
C ALA A 532 33.66 12.92 5.99
N ALA A 533 33.63 12.32 7.19
CA ALA A 533 34.82 11.98 7.97
C ALA A 533 35.46 10.63 7.58
N SER A 534 34.89 9.90 6.60
CA SER A 534 35.46 8.64 6.11
C SER A 534 36.84 8.87 5.49
N THR A 535 37.80 8.04 5.91
CA THR A 535 39.20 8.04 5.41
C THR A 535 39.60 6.68 4.84
N ILE A 536 38.63 5.80 4.64
CA ILE A 536 38.83 4.46 4.08
C ILE A 536 39.15 4.59 2.58
N PRO A 537 40.24 3.98 2.08
CA PRO A 537 40.48 3.87 0.64
C PRO A 537 39.46 2.93 -0.01
N ASP A 538 38.88 3.35 -1.13
CA ASP A 538 37.90 2.60 -1.93
C ASP A 538 36.75 1.98 -1.09
N PRO A 539 35.98 2.79 -0.34
CA PRO A 539 34.92 2.30 0.53
C PRO A 539 33.77 1.68 -0.27
N SER A 540 33.15 0.61 0.25
CA SER A 540 32.02 -0.06 -0.40
C SER A 540 30.67 0.61 -0.14
N GLY A 541 30.56 1.45 0.88
CA GLY A 541 29.30 2.10 1.27
C GLY A 541 28.30 1.19 2.00
N ASP A 542 28.64 -0.05 2.34
CA ASP A 542 27.74 -1.06 2.93
C ASP A 542 27.45 -0.90 4.43
N SER A 543 28.17 -0.01 5.11
CA SER A 543 28.10 0.19 6.55
C SER A 543 28.73 1.52 6.97
N TRP A 544 28.39 2.04 8.15
CA TRP A 544 29.03 3.26 8.69
C TRP A 544 30.55 3.17 8.79
N GLY A 545 31.09 1.97 9.06
CA GLY A 545 32.54 1.72 9.13
C GLY A 545 33.23 1.67 7.77
N ASN A 546 32.47 1.58 6.68
CA ASN A 546 32.95 1.51 5.31
C ASN A 546 32.20 2.51 4.40
N ALA A 547 31.77 3.64 4.97
CA ALA A 547 30.93 4.63 4.32
C ALA A 547 31.67 5.41 3.23
N PHE A 548 30.94 5.81 2.18
CA PHE A 548 31.44 6.74 1.17
C PHE A 548 31.77 8.10 1.79
N ALA A 549 32.82 8.77 1.31
CA ALA A 549 33.17 10.11 1.77
C ALA A 549 32.28 11.21 1.16
N ASP A 550 31.75 10.98 -0.05
CA ASP A 550 30.93 11.93 -0.80
C ASP A 550 29.59 11.34 -1.26
N LEU A 551 28.65 12.23 -1.58
CA LEU A 551 27.29 11.85 -2.01
C LEU A 551 27.24 11.26 -3.43
N HIS A 552 28.10 11.69 -4.36
CA HIS A 552 28.07 11.19 -5.73
C HIS A 552 28.43 9.71 -5.78
N ALA A 553 29.39 9.26 -4.97
CA ALA A 553 29.71 7.84 -4.84
C ALA A 553 28.48 7.00 -4.44
N ALA A 554 27.65 7.48 -3.50
CA ALA A 554 26.41 6.79 -3.11
C ALA A 554 25.35 6.80 -4.22
N PHE A 555 25.08 7.97 -4.83
CA PHE A 555 24.12 8.05 -5.94
C PHE A 555 24.53 7.21 -7.15
N ASN A 556 25.83 7.07 -7.43
CA ASN A 556 26.33 6.23 -8.53
C ASN A 556 26.18 4.72 -8.28
N ASN A 557 25.95 4.29 -7.04
CA ASN A 557 25.74 2.88 -6.68
C ASN A 557 24.27 2.55 -6.37
N ALA A 558 23.45 3.54 -6.02
CA ALA A 558 22.05 3.35 -5.67
C ALA A 558 21.14 3.09 -6.87
N SER A 559 20.16 2.20 -6.69
CA SER A 559 19.07 1.93 -7.65
C SER A 559 17.69 2.09 -7.00
N ASP A 560 16.63 2.06 -7.81
CA ASP A 560 15.25 1.92 -7.32
C ASP A 560 15.14 0.89 -6.18
N GLY A 561 14.44 1.24 -5.10
CA GLY A 561 14.30 0.46 -3.87
C GLY A 561 15.38 0.69 -2.80
N ASP A 562 16.46 1.44 -3.08
CA ASP A 562 17.54 1.69 -2.12
C ASP A 562 17.31 2.90 -1.19
N GLN A 563 18.13 2.98 -0.15
CA GLN A 563 18.23 4.15 0.71
C GLN A 563 19.67 4.69 0.75
N ILE A 564 19.82 6.00 0.85
CA ILE A 564 21.09 6.67 1.12
C ILE A 564 21.00 7.30 2.51
N TRP A 565 21.88 6.88 3.43
CA TRP A 565 21.94 7.37 4.80
C TRP A 565 23.20 8.21 5.02
N VAL A 566 23.01 9.48 5.38
CA VAL A 566 24.08 10.48 5.41
C VAL A 566 24.28 10.99 6.83
N ALA A 567 25.50 10.85 7.32
CA ALA A 567 25.89 11.36 8.63
C ALA A 567 25.81 12.90 8.70
N ARG A 568 25.79 13.43 9.92
CA ARG A 568 26.00 14.86 10.20
C ARG A 568 27.41 15.26 9.79
N GLY A 569 27.54 16.47 9.27
CA GLY A 569 28.78 16.96 8.67
C GLY A 569 28.49 17.84 7.45
N GLU A 570 29.55 18.44 6.92
CA GLU A 570 29.48 19.27 5.72
C GLU A 570 29.92 18.46 4.49
N TYR A 571 29.11 18.51 3.44
CA TYR A 571 29.30 17.78 2.19
C TYR A 571 29.22 18.78 1.03
N GLU A 572 30.33 18.96 0.31
CA GLU A 572 30.34 19.77 -0.91
C GLU A 572 30.08 18.88 -2.14
N THR A 573 29.14 19.25 -3.00
CA THR A 573 28.87 18.52 -4.26
C THR A 573 29.95 18.74 -5.34
N GLY A 574 30.93 19.59 -5.06
CA GLY A 574 32.01 19.95 -5.96
C GLY A 574 31.51 20.80 -7.13
N GLY A 575 31.99 20.49 -8.34
CA GLY A 575 31.62 21.20 -9.57
C GLY A 575 30.46 20.57 -10.35
N ILE A 576 29.73 19.62 -9.76
CA ILE A 576 28.66 18.86 -10.41
C ILE A 576 27.40 18.93 -9.52
N GLN A 577 26.24 18.84 -10.15
CA GLN A 577 24.92 18.96 -9.54
C GLN A 577 24.39 17.56 -9.23
N LEU A 578 23.83 17.37 -8.04
CA LEU A 578 23.17 16.10 -7.69
C LEU A 578 21.84 15.99 -8.44
N ALA A 579 21.51 14.80 -8.93
CA ALA A 579 20.20 14.47 -9.47
C ALA A 579 19.69 13.23 -8.74
N PHE A 580 18.45 13.26 -8.26
CA PHE A 580 17.89 12.11 -7.55
C PHE A 580 17.49 10.99 -8.52
N ILE A 581 17.42 9.77 -7.99
CA ILE A 581 17.06 8.57 -8.74
C ILE A 581 15.68 8.14 -8.22
N HIS A 582 14.75 7.87 -9.13
CA HIS A 582 13.44 7.35 -8.75
C HIS A 582 13.59 6.01 -8.01
N GLY A 583 12.87 5.86 -6.90
CA GLY A 583 12.92 4.75 -5.98
C GLY A 583 13.97 4.87 -4.86
N VAL A 584 14.88 5.86 -4.93
CA VAL A 584 15.94 6.04 -3.93
C VAL A 584 15.51 7.07 -2.88
N LYS A 585 15.50 6.65 -1.61
CA LYS A 585 15.17 7.53 -0.47
C LYS A 585 16.43 8.05 0.22
N VAL A 586 16.50 9.36 0.44
CA VAL A 586 17.72 10.05 0.86
C VAL A 586 17.49 10.71 2.23
N TYR A 587 18.21 10.23 3.24
CA TYR A 587 18.04 10.60 4.65
C TYR A 587 19.35 11.15 5.22
N GLY A 588 19.31 12.38 5.73
CA GLY A 588 20.42 13.04 6.41
C GLY A 588 20.22 13.15 7.93
N SER A 589 21.18 13.78 8.60
CA SER A 589 21.24 14.05 10.04
C SER A 589 21.49 12.84 10.95
N PHE A 590 22.02 11.73 10.43
CA PHE A 590 22.46 10.59 11.23
C PHE A 590 23.71 10.91 12.09
N THR A 591 23.84 10.24 13.22
CA THR A 591 25.04 10.30 14.08
C THR A 591 26.20 9.47 13.50
N GLY A 592 25.89 8.49 12.64
CA GLY A 592 26.87 7.58 12.04
C GLY A 592 27.05 6.27 12.80
N THR A 593 26.05 5.86 13.58
CA THR A 593 26.06 4.63 14.40
C THR A 593 24.75 3.84 14.32
N GLU A 594 23.73 4.40 13.68
CA GLU A 594 22.38 3.88 13.61
C GLU A 594 22.28 2.60 12.76
N THR A 595 21.50 1.64 13.23
CA THR A 595 21.16 0.38 12.56
C THR A 595 19.74 0.38 11.98
N THR A 596 18.86 1.26 12.47
CA THR A 596 17.49 1.43 11.96
C THR A 596 17.15 2.91 11.76
N LEU A 597 16.28 3.22 10.79
CA LEU A 597 15.89 4.61 10.49
C LEU A 597 15.24 5.31 11.68
N GLY A 598 14.60 4.56 12.59
CA GLY A 598 13.98 5.10 13.80
C GLY A 598 14.96 5.53 14.90
N GLU A 599 16.24 5.17 14.79
CA GLU A 599 17.31 5.66 15.68
C GLU A 599 17.83 7.04 15.26
N ARG A 600 17.55 7.48 14.02
CA ARG A 600 18.00 8.75 13.46
C ARG A 600 17.42 9.94 14.24
N PRO A 601 18.24 10.79 14.88
CA PRO A 601 17.72 11.97 15.57
C PRO A 601 17.38 13.06 14.54
N LEU A 602 16.10 13.46 14.51
CA LEU A 602 15.60 14.51 13.60
C LEU A 602 16.31 15.86 13.83
N PRO A 603 16.57 16.66 12.78
CA PRO A 603 17.21 17.97 12.88
C PRO A 603 16.22 19.06 13.33
N ILE A 604 15.67 18.91 14.54
CA ILE A 604 14.68 19.83 15.15
C ILE A 604 15.20 21.28 15.20
N ALA A 605 16.50 21.46 15.42
CA ALA A 605 17.17 22.75 15.32
C ALA A 605 17.50 23.09 13.86
N HIS A 606 16.49 23.16 12.99
CA HIS A 606 16.62 23.34 11.54
C HIS A 606 17.66 24.42 11.18
N GLY A 607 18.76 24.00 10.53
CA GLY A 607 19.84 24.89 10.14
C GLY A 607 21.03 24.99 11.12
N ASP A 608 21.04 24.25 12.23
CA ASP A 608 22.22 24.08 13.09
C ASP A 608 23.19 23.04 12.48
N PRO A 609 24.41 23.45 12.06
CA PRO A 609 25.41 22.53 11.50
C PRO A 609 25.84 21.41 12.45
N ALA A 610 25.68 21.57 13.77
CA ALA A 610 26.00 20.52 14.74
C ALA A 610 24.97 19.37 14.76
N THR A 611 23.77 19.59 14.20
CA THR A 611 22.70 18.58 14.17
C THR A 611 22.28 18.14 12.77
N ALA A 612 22.71 18.84 11.72
CA ALA A 612 22.31 18.59 10.34
C ALA A 612 23.39 17.88 9.50
N THR A 613 22.96 17.21 8.44
CA THR A 613 23.78 17.05 7.23
C THR A 613 23.72 18.36 6.46
N VAL A 614 24.86 19.03 6.28
CA VAL A 614 24.96 20.31 5.57
C VAL A 614 25.46 20.05 4.15
N LEU A 615 24.73 20.52 3.15
CA LEU A 615 25.08 20.49 1.74
C LEU A 615 25.52 21.88 1.28
N THR A 616 26.71 21.95 0.69
CA THR A 616 27.25 23.15 0.03
C THR A 616 27.58 22.82 -1.43
N SER A 617 27.68 23.84 -2.29
CA SER A 617 28.06 23.63 -3.70
C SER A 617 28.68 24.89 -4.30
N SER A 618 29.77 24.72 -5.04
CA SER A 618 30.33 25.78 -5.90
C SER A 618 29.52 26.06 -7.18
N VAL A 619 28.49 25.25 -7.47
CA VAL A 619 27.62 25.36 -8.66
C VAL A 619 26.14 25.20 -8.28
N GLY A 620 25.33 26.25 -8.45
CA GLY A 620 23.87 26.20 -8.23
C GLY A 620 23.06 25.94 -9.52
N PRO A 621 21.89 25.28 -9.47
CA PRO A 621 21.33 24.55 -8.31
C PRO A 621 22.27 23.44 -7.82
N ALA A 622 22.38 23.23 -6.50
CA ALA A 622 23.10 22.08 -5.95
C ALA A 622 22.43 20.75 -6.32
N ILE A 623 21.09 20.75 -6.41
CA ILE A 623 20.27 19.60 -6.79
C ILE A 623 19.42 19.96 -8.02
N MET A 624 19.60 19.24 -9.13
CA MET A 624 18.81 19.41 -10.37
C MET A 624 18.04 18.14 -10.73
N ASN A 625 16.72 18.18 -10.56
CA ASN A 625 15.80 17.13 -10.97
C ASN A 625 15.09 17.54 -12.27
N PHE A 626 15.20 16.73 -13.32
CA PHE A 626 14.66 17.02 -14.64
C PHE A 626 14.07 15.75 -15.29
N ASN A 627 12.74 15.60 -15.23
CA ASN A 627 11.98 14.48 -15.79
C ASN A 627 12.53 13.08 -15.42
N ASN A 628 13.17 12.95 -14.26
CA ASN A 628 13.80 11.73 -13.74
C ASN A 628 12.82 10.78 -13.02
N GLY A 629 11.52 10.87 -13.34
CA GLY A 629 10.49 9.93 -12.88
C GLY A 629 10.05 10.06 -11.43
N LEU A 630 10.59 11.00 -10.65
CA LEU A 630 10.31 11.11 -9.22
C LEU A 630 8.81 11.28 -8.91
N THR A 631 8.39 10.67 -7.81
CA THR A 631 7.05 10.63 -7.23
C THR A 631 7.08 11.08 -5.76
N TYR A 632 5.93 11.30 -5.11
CA TYR A 632 5.88 11.62 -3.67
C TYR A 632 6.47 10.52 -2.75
N ASN A 633 6.68 9.30 -3.25
CA ASN A 633 7.37 8.23 -2.53
C ASN A 633 8.89 8.42 -2.48
N ASP A 634 9.43 9.29 -3.35
CA ASP A 634 10.82 9.69 -3.36
C ASP A 634 11.04 10.80 -2.32
N ILE A 635 11.90 10.52 -1.34
CA ILE A 635 12.03 11.30 -0.12
C ILE A 635 13.43 11.92 -0.05
N PHE A 636 13.47 13.22 0.23
CA PHE A 636 14.65 13.95 0.66
C PHE A 636 14.41 14.52 2.06
N ASP A 637 15.08 13.97 3.07
CA ASP A 637 14.77 14.22 4.48
C ASP A 637 16.02 14.63 5.28
N GLY A 638 15.94 15.76 5.98
CA GLY A 638 16.88 16.07 7.06
C GLY A 638 18.21 16.66 6.61
N PHE A 639 18.19 17.55 5.63
CA PHE A 639 19.36 18.27 5.11
C PHE A 639 19.25 19.78 5.32
N THR A 640 20.38 20.42 5.61
CA THR A 640 20.54 21.88 5.50
C THR A 640 21.28 22.19 4.20
N ILE A 641 20.67 22.89 3.25
CA ILE A 641 21.34 23.35 2.02
C ILE A 641 21.60 24.84 2.16
N SER A 642 22.86 25.26 2.05
CA SER A 642 23.23 26.65 2.35
C SER A 642 24.26 27.27 1.42
N ASN A 643 24.17 28.61 1.29
CA ASN A 643 25.13 29.46 0.58
C ASN A 643 25.32 29.12 -0.92
N VAL A 644 24.37 28.42 -1.55
CA VAL A 644 24.48 28.03 -2.96
C VAL A 644 23.96 29.13 -3.87
N ILE A 645 24.73 29.47 -4.91
CA ILE A 645 24.38 30.49 -5.91
C ILE A 645 24.10 29.82 -7.27
N GLY A 646 22.88 29.95 -7.78
CA GLY A 646 22.42 29.29 -9.01
C GLY A 646 21.64 30.18 -9.99
N SER A 647 21.20 29.61 -11.11
CA SER A 647 20.34 30.33 -12.08
C SER A 647 18.87 30.31 -11.67
N ASP A 648 18.28 29.14 -11.47
CA ASP A 648 16.92 28.95 -10.93
C ASP A 648 17.00 27.91 -9.80
N GLY A 649 16.47 28.22 -8.62
CA GLY A 649 16.52 27.33 -7.47
C GLY A 649 17.93 27.22 -6.90
N GLY A 650 18.38 28.18 -6.09
CA GLY A 650 19.79 28.24 -5.65
C GLY A 650 20.26 26.94 -5.01
N ALA A 651 19.42 26.34 -4.16
CA ALA A 651 19.62 25.01 -3.61
C ALA A 651 19.10 23.89 -4.53
N MET A 652 17.85 24.00 -5.02
CA MET A 652 17.17 22.91 -5.72
C MET A 652 16.29 23.38 -6.88
N ARG A 653 16.41 22.71 -8.03
CA ARG A 653 15.60 22.95 -9.23
C ARG A 653 14.86 21.67 -9.63
N ASN A 654 13.53 21.75 -9.71
CA ASN A 654 12.65 20.63 -10.02
C ASN A 654 11.85 20.90 -11.29
N VAL A 655 11.97 20.02 -12.29
CA VAL A 655 11.27 20.14 -13.58
C VAL A 655 10.61 18.82 -13.95
N GLY A 656 9.28 18.79 -14.09
CA GLY A 656 8.55 17.60 -14.55
C GLY A 656 8.59 16.41 -13.57
N VAL A 657 8.59 16.68 -12.26
CA VAL A 657 8.81 15.70 -11.19
C VAL A 657 7.84 15.90 -10.03
N SER A 658 7.64 14.88 -9.20
CA SER A 658 7.06 15.05 -7.87
C SER A 658 7.99 14.48 -6.80
N LEU A 659 8.06 15.07 -5.60
CA LEU A 659 8.86 14.52 -4.50
C LEU A 659 8.43 15.06 -3.14
N THR A 660 8.81 14.35 -2.08
CA THR A 660 8.63 14.77 -0.69
C THR A 660 9.94 15.30 -0.11
N ILE A 661 9.93 16.57 0.30
CA ILE A 661 11.01 17.25 1.02
C ILE A 661 10.56 17.37 2.49
N SER A 662 11.41 16.95 3.42
CA SER A 662 11.01 16.86 4.83
C SER A 662 12.15 17.21 5.79
N ASN A 663 11.82 17.83 6.91
CA ASN A 663 12.77 18.15 7.99
C ASN A 663 14.00 18.96 7.55
N CYS A 664 13.91 19.74 6.47
CA CYS A 664 15.06 20.40 5.84
C CYS A 664 15.24 21.86 6.29
N ALA A 665 16.39 22.44 5.95
CA ALA A 665 16.63 23.88 6.04
C ALA A 665 17.28 24.40 4.75
N PHE A 666 16.78 25.53 4.24
CA PHE A 666 17.31 26.22 3.08
C PHE A 666 17.78 27.61 3.51
N LEU A 667 19.09 27.80 3.62
CA LEU A 667 19.70 28.98 4.25
C LEU A 667 20.54 29.78 3.26
N ASP A 668 20.27 31.07 3.14
CA ASP A 668 21.16 32.04 2.47
C ASP A 668 21.52 31.65 1.02
N ASN A 669 20.65 30.91 0.33
CA ASN A 669 20.82 30.52 -1.07
C ASN A 669 20.34 31.64 -2.00
N TYR A 670 20.98 31.76 -3.16
CA TYR A 670 20.71 32.85 -4.09
C TYR A 670 20.47 32.33 -5.51
N ALA A 671 19.45 32.85 -6.18
CA ALA A 671 19.16 32.52 -7.56
C ALA A 671 18.60 33.71 -8.35
N SER A 672 18.31 33.51 -9.62
CA SER A 672 17.57 34.48 -10.43
C SER A 672 16.05 34.33 -10.19
N ASN A 673 15.57 33.10 -10.09
CA ASN A 673 14.19 32.72 -9.72
C ASN A 673 14.23 31.67 -8.60
N GLY A 674 13.40 31.81 -7.56
CA GLY A 674 13.32 30.88 -6.43
C GLY A 674 14.64 30.76 -5.68
N GLY A 675 14.94 31.68 -4.76
CA GLY A 675 16.27 31.76 -4.13
C GLY A 675 16.76 30.45 -3.52
N ALA A 676 15.86 29.67 -2.91
CA ALA A 676 16.11 28.28 -2.52
C ALA A 676 15.63 27.27 -3.58
N ILE A 677 14.33 27.28 -3.90
CA ILE A 677 13.70 26.24 -4.74
C ILE A 677 12.98 26.85 -5.94
N TYR A 678 13.21 26.26 -7.12
CA TYR A 678 12.45 26.56 -8.33
C TYR A 678 11.74 25.30 -8.86
N ASN A 679 10.42 25.39 -9.03
CA ASN A 679 9.56 24.33 -9.53
C ASN A 679 8.93 24.74 -10.88
N HIS A 680 9.00 23.84 -11.86
CA HIS A 680 8.42 24.04 -13.20
C HIS A 680 7.74 22.76 -13.69
N ALA A 681 6.41 22.81 -13.89
CA ALA A 681 5.59 21.62 -14.12
C ALA A 681 5.89 20.49 -13.11
N ALA A 682 6.14 20.85 -11.84
CA ALA A 682 6.58 19.94 -10.78
C ALA A 682 5.67 20.03 -9.54
N SER A 683 5.45 18.91 -8.85
CA SER A 683 4.55 18.85 -7.69
C SER A 683 5.29 18.43 -6.43
N VAL A 684 5.52 19.37 -5.51
CA VAL A 684 6.41 19.17 -4.36
C VAL A 684 5.64 19.26 -3.05
N GLN A 685 5.83 18.27 -2.17
CA GLN A 685 5.32 18.31 -0.80
C GLN A 685 6.48 18.64 0.12
N ILE A 686 6.39 19.74 0.85
CA ILE A 686 7.45 20.27 1.73
C ILE A 686 6.90 20.27 3.16
N THR A 687 7.57 19.54 4.06
CA THR A 687 7.10 19.31 5.44
C THR A 687 8.19 19.68 6.45
N ASN A 688 7.80 20.25 7.59
CA ASN A 688 8.71 20.57 8.71
C ASN A 688 10.01 21.27 8.25
N THR A 689 9.92 22.30 7.40
CA THR A 689 11.09 22.85 6.70
C THR A 689 11.24 24.36 6.92
N LEU A 690 12.49 24.78 7.13
CA LEU A 690 12.89 26.18 7.27
C LEU A 690 13.42 26.74 5.94
N PHE A 691 12.99 27.95 5.58
CA PHE A 691 13.57 28.77 4.51
C PHE A 691 13.98 30.12 5.09
N ARG A 692 15.28 30.40 5.19
CA ARG A 692 15.80 31.65 5.77
C ARG A 692 16.87 32.32 4.90
N GLY A 693 16.78 33.64 4.74
CA GLY A 693 17.86 34.44 4.13
C GLY A 693 18.03 34.29 2.61
N ASN A 694 17.17 33.53 1.94
CA ASN A 694 17.33 33.23 0.52
C ASN A 694 16.96 34.46 -0.36
N GLY A 695 17.60 34.60 -1.52
CA GLY A 695 17.46 35.77 -2.40
C GLY A 695 17.20 35.45 -3.87
N ALA A 696 16.33 36.23 -4.53
CA ALA A 696 16.00 36.10 -5.95
C ALA A 696 16.24 37.39 -6.75
N SER A 697 17.16 37.37 -7.73
CA SER A 697 17.64 38.58 -8.43
C SER A 697 16.70 39.12 -9.52
N PHE A 698 15.98 38.26 -10.25
CA PHE A 698 14.84 38.68 -11.08
C PHE A 698 13.54 38.71 -10.28
N GLY A 699 13.58 38.31 -9.01
CA GLY A 699 12.56 38.60 -8.02
C GLY A 699 11.33 37.71 -7.98
N ASN A 700 11.30 36.66 -8.79
CA ASN A 700 10.28 35.63 -8.67
C ASN A 700 10.62 34.76 -7.44
N GLY A 701 10.12 35.15 -6.26
CA GLY A 701 10.12 34.35 -5.03
C GLY A 701 11.48 34.26 -4.34
N GLY A 702 11.68 35.04 -3.29
CA GLY A 702 12.92 35.03 -2.51
C GLY A 702 13.29 33.64 -1.95
N ALA A 703 12.31 32.83 -1.56
CA ALA A 703 12.51 31.43 -1.18
C ALA A 703 12.13 30.46 -2.30
N ILE A 704 10.87 30.53 -2.79
CA ILE A 704 10.29 29.52 -3.69
C ILE A 704 9.63 30.19 -4.90
N ALA A 705 9.86 29.62 -6.08
CA ALA A 705 9.14 29.98 -7.31
C ALA A 705 8.46 28.75 -7.92
N ASN A 706 7.15 28.82 -8.15
CA ASN A 706 6.35 27.79 -8.81
C ASN A 706 5.85 28.32 -10.15
N THR A 707 6.08 27.57 -11.23
CA THR A 707 5.71 27.97 -12.59
C THR A 707 5.07 26.82 -13.38
N ASN A 708 4.28 27.16 -14.39
CA ASN A 708 3.79 26.23 -15.44
C ASN A 708 3.10 24.96 -14.89
N GLY A 709 1.99 25.11 -14.17
CA GLY A 709 1.20 23.99 -13.67
C GLY A 709 1.82 23.24 -12.48
N SER A 710 2.77 23.84 -11.77
CA SER A 710 3.36 23.24 -10.56
C SER A 710 2.35 23.18 -9.41
N ASN A 711 2.53 22.26 -8.46
CA ASN A 711 1.73 22.19 -7.22
C ASN A 711 2.66 22.11 -6.01
N ALA A 712 2.77 23.18 -5.23
CA ALA A 712 3.57 23.20 -4.00
C ALA A 712 2.68 23.15 -2.76
N VAL A 713 2.89 22.15 -1.91
CA VAL A 713 2.20 22.00 -0.63
C VAL A 713 3.22 22.16 0.50
N LEU A 714 3.13 23.23 1.27
CA LEU A 714 3.98 23.51 2.43
C LEU A 714 3.21 23.25 3.71
N ILE A 715 3.76 22.41 4.57
CA ILE A 715 3.14 21.94 5.82
C ILE A 715 4.13 22.13 6.97
N ASN A 716 3.71 22.75 8.08
CA ASN A 716 4.59 23.04 9.23
C ASN A 716 5.88 23.79 8.82
N CYS A 717 5.80 24.72 7.86
CA CYS A 717 6.98 25.39 7.30
C CYS A 717 7.18 26.81 7.85
N LEU A 718 8.43 27.24 7.96
CA LEU A 718 8.82 28.59 8.39
C LEU A 718 9.60 29.27 7.27
N VAL A 719 9.09 30.37 6.71
CA VAL A 719 9.67 31.10 5.57
C VAL A 719 9.97 32.54 5.98
N THR A 720 11.22 32.85 6.31
CA THR A 720 11.58 34.14 6.95
C THR A 720 12.81 34.81 6.38
N ASN A 721 12.89 36.14 6.45
CA ASN A 721 14.08 36.90 6.05
C ASN A 721 14.53 36.67 4.58
N ASN A 722 13.64 36.19 3.70
CA ASN A 722 13.96 36.00 2.28
C ASN A 722 13.71 37.32 1.50
N SER A 723 14.31 37.45 0.32
CA SER A 723 14.27 38.68 -0.48
C SER A 723 14.01 38.42 -1.96
N GLY A 724 13.06 39.15 -2.55
CA GLY A 724 12.73 39.01 -3.98
C GLY A 724 11.99 40.23 -4.53
N GLN A 725 12.38 40.69 -5.71
CA GLN A 725 11.84 41.92 -6.33
C GLN A 725 10.31 41.92 -6.47
N PHE A 726 9.73 40.82 -7.00
CA PHE A 726 8.27 40.67 -7.15
C PHE A 726 7.65 40.06 -5.89
N ALA A 727 8.08 38.86 -5.49
CA ALA A 727 7.60 38.20 -4.29
C ALA A 727 8.73 37.96 -3.28
N GLY A 728 8.56 38.47 -2.05
CA GLY A 728 9.59 38.40 -1.01
C GLY A 728 9.83 36.97 -0.52
N ALA A 729 8.78 36.15 -0.47
CA ALA A 729 8.85 34.75 -0.06
C ALA A 729 8.55 33.78 -1.23
N ILE A 730 7.32 33.81 -1.76
CA ILE A 730 6.83 32.79 -2.70
C ILE A 730 6.18 33.42 -3.93
N PHE A 731 6.69 33.07 -5.10
CA PHE A 731 6.08 33.41 -6.39
C PHE A 731 5.36 32.19 -6.97
N ASN A 732 4.12 32.38 -7.44
CA ASN A 732 3.28 31.30 -7.93
C ASN A 732 2.56 31.71 -9.22
N GLU A 733 3.04 31.23 -10.36
CA GLU A 733 2.53 31.56 -11.70
C GLU A 733 1.96 30.32 -12.40
N GLY A 734 0.70 30.38 -12.83
CA GLY A 734 0.02 29.28 -13.52
C GLY A 734 -0.03 27.98 -12.72
N SER A 735 0.07 28.06 -11.39
CA SER A 735 0.45 26.97 -10.48
C SER A 735 -0.42 26.97 -9.22
N GLN A 736 -0.44 25.88 -8.46
CA GLN A 736 -1.11 25.78 -7.17
C GLN A 736 -0.12 25.93 -6.01
N LEU A 737 -0.52 26.71 -5.00
CA LEU A 737 0.19 26.81 -3.72
C LEU A 737 -0.78 26.49 -2.58
N THR A 738 -0.39 25.58 -1.70
CA THR A 738 -1.11 25.26 -0.46
C THR A 738 -0.19 25.50 0.74
N LEU A 739 -0.61 26.34 1.67
CA LEU A 739 0.05 26.56 2.95
C LEU A 739 -0.83 26.01 4.09
N LEU A 740 -0.27 25.07 4.84
CA LEU A 740 -0.88 24.51 6.04
C LEU A 740 0.09 24.67 7.21
N ASN A 741 -0.39 25.19 8.34
CA ASN A 741 0.42 25.32 9.56
C ASN A 741 1.75 26.07 9.32
N ALA A 742 1.77 27.12 8.50
CA ALA A 742 3.00 27.79 8.07
C ALA A 742 3.12 29.21 8.65
N THR A 743 4.34 29.70 8.86
CA THR A 743 4.62 31.11 9.17
C THR A 743 5.50 31.72 8.09
N ILE A 744 5.09 32.85 7.54
CA ILE A 744 5.82 33.62 6.54
C ILE A 744 6.01 35.05 7.07
N ALA A 745 7.23 35.39 7.49
CA ALA A 745 7.49 36.62 8.25
C ALA A 745 8.85 37.30 7.94
N ASN A 746 8.89 38.63 8.02
CA ASN A 746 10.06 39.45 7.73
C ASN A 746 10.73 39.19 6.36
N ASN A 747 9.96 38.78 5.36
CA ASN A 747 10.44 38.71 3.98
C ASN A 747 10.31 40.09 3.31
N SER A 748 11.14 40.36 2.31
CA SER A 748 11.28 41.70 1.71
C SER A 748 11.10 41.69 0.20
N GLN A 749 10.37 42.68 -0.30
CA GLN A 749 10.05 42.85 -1.72
C GLN A 749 9.96 44.32 -2.12
N SER A 750 10.17 44.62 -3.41
CA SER A 750 10.14 45.99 -3.92
C SER A 750 8.90 46.33 -4.76
N ASN A 751 8.27 45.33 -5.41
CA ASN A 751 7.27 45.57 -6.45
C ASN A 751 5.86 45.00 -6.19
N SER A 752 5.72 43.92 -5.40
CA SER A 752 4.42 43.26 -5.16
C SER A 752 4.29 42.76 -3.71
N GLY A 753 3.52 41.70 -3.47
CA GLY A 753 3.31 41.11 -2.14
C GLY A 753 4.28 40.00 -1.78
N THR A 754 4.38 39.67 -0.49
CA THR A 754 5.21 38.57 0.05
C THR A 754 4.94 37.24 -0.64
N ILE A 755 3.67 36.93 -0.85
CA ILE A 755 3.21 35.94 -1.81
C ILE A 755 2.61 36.67 -3.01
N SER A 756 3.04 36.32 -4.22
CA SER A 756 2.38 36.75 -5.45
C SER A 756 1.81 35.56 -6.21
N GLY A 757 0.48 35.53 -6.34
CA GLY A 757 -0.26 34.59 -7.18
C GLY A 757 -0.62 35.22 -8.53
N TYR A 758 -0.21 34.58 -9.61
CA TYR A 758 -0.54 34.93 -10.99
C TYR A 758 -1.22 33.74 -11.67
N ASN A 759 -2.49 33.89 -12.06
CA ASN A 759 -3.26 32.87 -12.78
C ASN A 759 -3.22 31.44 -12.14
N GLY A 760 -3.30 31.33 -10.81
CA GLY A 760 -3.22 30.03 -10.12
C GLY A 760 -3.68 30.07 -8.66
N PRO A 761 -4.31 29.00 -8.12
CA PRO A 761 -4.93 29.03 -6.80
C PRO A 761 -3.90 29.08 -5.66
N VAL A 762 -4.18 29.90 -4.64
CA VAL A 762 -3.45 29.93 -3.37
C VAL A 762 -4.41 29.60 -2.24
N THR A 763 -4.12 28.54 -1.49
CA THR A 763 -4.88 28.10 -0.32
C THR A 763 -4.02 28.25 0.94
N VAL A 764 -4.57 28.88 1.98
CA VAL A 764 -3.88 29.14 3.25
C VAL A 764 -4.78 28.69 4.40
N ARG A 765 -4.26 27.80 5.26
CA ARG A 765 -4.97 27.30 6.46
C ARG A 765 -4.05 27.23 7.67
N ASN A 766 -4.58 27.54 8.86
CA ASN A 766 -3.84 27.49 10.14
C ASN A 766 -2.50 28.24 10.09
N SER A 767 -2.39 29.32 9.31
CA SER A 767 -1.09 29.92 8.95
C SER A 767 -1.01 31.41 9.29
N ILE A 768 0.21 31.91 9.47
CA ILE A 768 0.49 33.31 9.80
C ILE A 768 1.37 33.91 8.69
N ILE A 769 0.90 34.96 8.02
CA ILE A 769 1.67 35.75 7.06
C ILE A 769 1.70 37.18 7.61
N TYR A 770 2.80 37.57 8.29
CA TYR A 770 2.85 38.82 9.03
C TYR A 770 4.25 39.43 9.14
N GLY A 771 4.34 40.76 9.17
CA GLY A 771 5.59 41.48 9.37
C GLY A 771 6.46 41.54 8.12
N ASN A 772 5.87 41.44 6.94
CA ASN A 772 6.54 41.53 5.65
C ASN A 772 6.19 42.85 4.91
N GLY A 773 5.34 43.70 5.51
CA GLY A 773 4.79 44.91 4.90
C GLY A 773 3.67 44.66 3.88
N SER A 774 3.38 43.40 3.58
CA SER A 774 2.30 42.97 2.68
C SER A 774 2.01 41.47 2.86
N GLY A 775 0.74 41.06 2.76
CA GLY A 775 0.36 39.66 2.79
C GLY A 775 0.44 39.00 1.40
N ILE A 776 -0.73 38.72 0.83
CA ILE A 776 -0.88 38.06 -0.46
C ILE A 776 -1.32 39.07 -1.52
N THR A 777 -0.66 39.06 -2.67
CA THR A 777 -1.10 39.77 -3.88
C THR A 777 -1.56 38.77 -4.94
N SER A 778 -2.67 39.07 -5.60
CA SER A 778 -3.29 38.18 -6.58
C SER A 778 -3.61 38.91 -7.87
N GLN A 779 -3.11 38.40 -9.00
CA GLN A 779 -3.61 38.73 -10.33
C GLN A 779 -4.24 37.46 -10.91
N GLU A 780 -5.53 37.53 -11.24
CA GLU A 780 -6.30 36.44 -11.86
C GLU A 780 -6.24 35.10 -11.08
N SER A 781 -5.99 35.16 -9.78
CA SER A 781 -5.76 34.00 -8.90
C SER A 781 -6.86 33.89 -7.85
N MET A 782 -7.37 32.68 -7.63
CA MET A 782 -8.30 32.41 -6.53
C MET A 782 -7.52 32.27 -5.23
N ILE A 783 -7.80 33.14 -4.27
CA ILE A 783 -7.17 33.12 -2.94
C ILE A 783 -8.21 32.62 -1.93
N SER A 784 -7.90 31.51 -1.25
CA SER A 784 -8.71 30.96 -0.17
C SER A 784 -7.87 30.98 1.11
N VAL A 785 -8.37 31.66 2.15
CA VAL A 785 -7.70 31.80 3.44
C VAL A 785 -8.71 31.39 4.51
N THR A 786 -8.34 30.46 5.39
CA THR A 786 -9.20 29.97 6.49
C THR A 786 -8.36 29.77 7.75
N TYR A 787 -8.92 29.99 8.94
CA TYR A 787 -8.24 29.80 10.24
C TYR A 787 -6.82 30.43 10.26
N SER A 788 -6.64 31.61 9.67
CA SER A 788 -5.31 32.18 9.42
C SER A 788 -5.25 33.68 9.73
N LEU A 789 -4.03 34.20 9.82
CA LEU A 789 -3.71 35.62 9.99
C LEU A 789 -2.87 36.08 8.79
N VAL A 790 -3.38 37.01 7.98
CA VAL A 790 -2.68 37.50 6.78
C VAL A 790 -2.64 39.02 6.76
N GLU A 791 -1.43 39.58 6.74
CA GLU A 791 -1.15 41.01 6.73
C GLU A 791 -1.91 41.75 5.62
N GLY A 792 -2.65 42.79 6.00
CA GLY A 792 -3.48 43.59 5.08
C GLY A 792 -4.83 42.99 4.69
N MET A 793 -5.17 41.76 5.10
CA MET A 793 -6.53 41.21 4.93
C MET A 793 -7.46 41.64 6.08
N ASN A 794 -8.76 41.75 5.80
CA ASN A 794 -9.78 41.95 6.83
C ASN A 794 -10.03 40.64 7.60
N ALA A 795 -10.56 40.73 8.82
CA ALA A 795 -11.11 39.56 9.51
C ALA A 795 -12.28 38.96 8.73
N SER A 796 -12.50 37.66 8.88
CA SER A 796 -13.67 36.94 8.33
C SER A 796 -14.16 35.92 9.34
N ASP A 797 -15.38 36.11 9.84
CA ASP A 797 -16.02 35.22 10.80
C ASP A 797 -16.36 33.86 10.18
N THR A 798 -16.81 33.85 8.92
CA THR A 798 -17.15 32.64 8.14
C THR A 798 -15.93 31.75 7.90
N ASP A 799 -14.77 32.37 7.67
CA ASP A 799 -13.53 31.68 7.37
C ASP A 799 -12.62 31.52 8.59
N HIS A 800 -13.05 32.03 9.76
CA HIS A 800 -12.29 32.05 11.03
C HIS A 800 -10.93 32.78 10.95
N ASN A 801 -10.82 33.82 10.12
CA ASN A 801 -9.56 34.57 9.92
C ASN A 801 -9.43 35.76 10.89
N LEU A 802 -8.21 35.94 11.43
CA LEU A 802 -7.84 37.12 12.21
C LEU A 802 -7.63 38.33 11.28
N ALA A 803 -7.93 39.54 11.79
CA ALA A 803 -7.65 40.77 11.06
C ALA A 803 -6.14 40.92 10.81
N GLY A 804 -5.73 41.23 9.59
CA GLY A 804 -4.32 41.39 9.18
C GLY A 804 -3.56 42.55 9.85
N THR A 805 -4.24 43.37 10.66
CA THR A 805 -3.63 44.38 11.53
C THR A 805 -3.28 43.84 12.92
N THR A 806 -3.71 42.62 13.27
CA THR A 806 -3.45 41.96 14.55
C THR A 806 -1.99 41.54 14.64
N ASN A 807 -1.28 41.98 15.69
CA ASN A 807 0.09 41.51 15.95
C ASN A 807 0.05 40.04 16.44
N PRO A 808 0.77 39.09 15.80
CA PRO A 808 0.87 37.70 16.25
C PRO A 808 1.55 37.52 17.61
N GLN A 809 2.27 38.53 18.14
CA GLN A 809 3.09 38.43 19.36
C GLN A 809 4.12 37.28 19.30
N PHE A 810 4.99 37.33 18.29
CA PHE A 810 6.16 36.45 18.22
C PHE A 810 7.17 36.74 19.35
N ALA A 811 7.94 35.73 19.76
CA ALA A 811 8.93 35.86 20.82
C ALA A 811 10.08 36.83 20.49
N GLY A 812 10.47 36.96 19.22
CA GLY A 812 11.41 37.99 18.77
C GLY A 812 11.67 37.99 17.26
N GLU A 813 12.54 38.89 16.80
CA GLU A 813 12.87 39.06 15.36
C GLU A 813 13.62 37.86 14.74
N THR A 814 14.11 36.94 15.58
CA THR A 814 14.77 35.68 15.16
C THR A 814 14.10 34.44 15.75
N ASP A 815 13.07 34.62 16.59
CA ASP A 815 12.31 33.56 17.25
C ASP A 815 10.82 33.73 16.94
N TRP A 816 10.36 32.91 16.00
CA TRP A 816 9.01 32.95 15.43
C TRP A 816 8.03 32.04 16.17
N THR A 817 8.38 31.57 17.37
CA THR A 817 7.42 30.97 18.30
C THR A 817 6.45 32.03 18.83
N LEU A 818 5.27 31.59 19.28
CA LEU A 818 4.25 32.47 19.83
C LEU A 818 4.51 32.72 21.32
N LEU A 819 4.46 33.99 21.75
CA LEU A 819 4.38 34.31 23.18
C LEU A 819 3.06 33.78 23.75
N PRO A 820 2.98 33.41 25.06
CA PRO A 820 1.73 32.94 25.69
C PRO A 820 0.55 33.92 25.62
N CYS A 821 0.84 35.19 25.28
CA CYS A 821 -0.14 36.24 25.02
C CYS A 821 -0.54 36.39 23.54
N SER A 822 -0.24 35.41 22.68
CA SER A 822 -0.55 35.51 21.26
C SER A 822 -2.04 35.36 20.97
N PRO A 823 -2.62 36.22 20.10
CA PRO A 823 -3.99 36.05 19.61
C PRO A 823 -4.14 34.90 18.60
N ALA A 824 -3.05 34.23 18.20
CA ALA A 824 -3.03 33.10 17.28
C ALA A 824 -3.05 31.72 17.98
N ILE A 825 -2.90 31.70 19.31
CA ILE A 825 -2.95 30.49 20.15
C ILE A 825 -4.37 29.92 20.21
N ASN A 826 -4.52 28.60 20.04
CA ASN A 826 -5.79 27.87 19.98
C ASN A 826 -6.78 28.46 18.95
N ARG A 827 -6.30 28.95 17.79
CA ARG A 827 -7.15 29.52 16.72
C ARG A 827 -7.13 28.77 15.39
N GLY A 828 -6.31 27.74 15.24
CA GLY A 828 -6.34 26.83 14.10
C GLY A 828 -7.52 25.85 14.17
N THR A 829 -7.75 25.10 13.10
CA THR A 829 -8.66 23.94 13.08
C THR A 829 -7.90 22.62 13.17
N ASN A 830 -8.41 21.69 13.98
CA ASN A 830 -7.91 20.32 14.07
C ASN A 830 -8.29 19.46 12.84
N GLU A 831 -9.23 19.93 12.00
CA GLU A 831 -9.66 19.20 10.80
C GLU A 831 -8.56 19.10 9.73
N ALA A 832 -7.50 19.91 9.84
CA ALA A 832 -6.37 19.91 8.93
C ALA A 832 -5.20 18.99 9.38
N LEU A 833 -5.36 18.26 10.48
CA LEU A 833 -4.35 17.34 10.99
C LEU A 833 -4.21 16.01 10.23
N PRO A 834 -5.20 15.47 9.48
CA PRO A 834 -5.01 14.27 8.66
C PRO A 834 -3.96 14.42 7.54
N ASP A 835 -3.62 15.66 7.17
CA ASP A 835 -2.59 15.98 6.16
C ASP A 835 -1.15 15.97 6.74
N LEU A 836 -0.98 15.62 8.02
CA LEU A 836 0.30 15.55 8.73
C LEU A 836 0.83 14.11 8.88
N LEU A 837 2.15 13.99 9.11
CA LEU A 837 2.78 12.75 9.57
C LEU A 837 2.19 12.33 10.94
N SER A 838 2.19 11.03 11.25
CA SER A 838 1.60 10.49 12.48
C SER A 838 2.68 9.96 13.45
N PRO A 839 2.68 10.36 14.74
CA PRO A 839 1.80 11.36 15.35
C PRO A 839 2.11 12.78 14.83
N PRO A 840 1.09 13.66 14.72
CA PRO A 840 1.30 15.01 14.20
C PRO A 840 2.11 15.83 15.20
N THR A 841 3.31 16.24 14.77
CA THR A 841 4.16 17.18 15.51
C THR A 841 4.15 18.56 14.89
N ASP A 842 4.60 19.55 15.66
CA ASP A 842 4.97 20.88 15.18
C ASP A 842 6.43 20.89 14.64
N LEU A 843 6.90 22.05 14.17
CA LEU A 843 8.27 22.25 13.65
C LEU A 843 9.35 22.12 14.73
N ALA A 844 9.00 22.22 16.00
CA ALA A 844 9.91 21.97 17.13
C ALA A 844 9.83 20.51 17.65
N GLY A 845 9.11 19.62 16.95
CA GLY A 845 8.96 18.20 17.31
C GLY A 845 7.98 17.93 18.46
N ASN A 846 7.23 18.93 18.92
CA ASN A 846 6.23 18.79 19.97
C ASN A 846 4.88 18.31 19.43
N ALA A 847 3.97 17.84 20.28
CA ALA A 847 2.65 17.37 19.85
C ALA A 847 1.79 18.53 19.29
N ARG A 848 1.16 18.33 18.13
CA ARG A 848 0.44 19.38 17.38
C ARG A 848 -0.98 19.69 17.88
N ILE A 849 -1.47 18.98 18.89
CA ILE A 849 -2.67 19.36 19.63
C ILE A 849 -2.27 19.49 21.10
N TYR A 850 -2.17 20.71 21.59
CA TYR A 850 -2.19 21.01 23.01
C TYR A 850 -3.56 21.60 23.40
N ASN A 851 -4.01 21.37 24.63
CA ASN A 851 -5.26 21.92 25.18
C ASN A 851 -6.55 21.79 24.31
N SER A 852 -6.62 20.78 23.43
CA SER A 852 -7.73 20.44 22.52
C SER A 852 -7.84 21.22 21.20
N GLN A 853 -7.02 22.23 20.91
CA GLN A 853 -7.09 22.99 19.66
C GLN A 853 -5.70 23.48 19.21
N THR A 854 -5.39 23.33 17.91
CA THR A 854 -4.07 23.76 17.40
C THR A 854 -3.91 25.28 17.26
N ASP A 855 -2.69 25.75 17.43
CA ASP A 855 -2.25 27.12 17.15
C ASP A 855 -2.17 27.38 15.63
N MET A 856 -2.21 28.66 15.22
CA MET A 856 -1.81 29.04 13.86
C MET A 856 -0.28 29.13 13.75
N GLY A 857 0.28 28.74 12.59
CA GLY A 857 1.71 28.73 12.32
C GLY A 857 2.35 27.34 12.48
N PRO A 858 3.69 27.23 12.43
CA PRO A 858 4.40 25.94 12.42
C PRO A 858 4.72 25.41 13.81
N TYR A 859 4.52 26.20 14.87
CA TYR A 859 4.77 25.83 16.26
C TYR A 859 3.45 25.71 17.04
N GLU A 860 3.45 24.87 18.08
CA GLU A 860 2.32 24.67 19.00
C GLU A 860 2.78 24.92 20.44
N LEU A 861 2.17 25.87 21.15
CA LEU A 861 2.55 26.23 22.51
C LEU A 861 2.18 25.12 23.51
N GLN A 862 3.17 24.35 23.96
CA GLN A 862 3.03 23.21 24.87
C GLN A 862 2.74 23.55 26.35
N ALA A 863 2.34 24.79 26.66
CA ALA A 863 2.27 25.24 28.05
C ALA A 863 1.10 26.20 28.32
N VAL A 864 0.32 25.94 29.38
CA VAL A 864 -0.64 26.90 29.96
C VAL A 864 0.14 27.86 30.88
N VAL A 865 0.97 28.69 30.25
CA VAL A 865 1.73 29.72 30.95
C VAL A 865 0.77 30.82 31.39
N GLY A 866 0.78 31.16 32.67
CA GLY A 866 0.02 32.30 33.16
C GLY A 866 0.48 33.60 32.45
N PRO A 867 -0.42 34.54 32.13
CA PRO A 867 -0.03 35.81 31.55
C PRO A 867 0.96 36.55 32.44
N GLY A 868 2.20 36.72 31.98
CA GLY A 868 3.35 37.18 32.79
C GLY A 868 3.19 38.54 33.49
N THR A 869 2.12 39.29 33.21
CA THR A 869 1.63 40.39 34.06
C THR A 869 0.11 40.46 34.02
N LEU A 870 -0.53 40.54 35.20
CA LEU A 870 -1.97 40.82 35.31
C LEU A 870 -2.27 42.33 35.31
N PRO A 871 -3.45 42.74 34.81
CA PRO A 871 -3.82 44.14 34.72
C PRO A 871 -3.97 44.85 36.08
N ALA A 872 -3.68 46.15 36.05
CA ALA A 872 -3.89 47.09 37.15
C ALA A 872 -5.35 47.58 37.20
N SER A 873 -5.74 48.19 38.32
CA SER A 873 -7.13 48.65 38.50
C SER A 873 -7.50 49.75 37.49
N GLY A 874 -8.60 49.53 36.77
CA GLY A 874 -9.13 50.45 35.77
C GLY A 874 -8.59 50.25 34.35
N GLU A 875 -7.57 49.40 34.15
CA GLU A 875 -7.13 48.98 32.82
C GLU A 875 -8.23 48.14 32.13
N GLN A 876 -8.26 48.17 30.79
CA GLN A 876 -9.20 47.41 29.98
C GLN A 876 -8.60 46.99 28.63
N ALA A 877 -8.99 45.83 28.13
CA ALA A 877 -8.73 45.34 26.78
C ALA A 877 -10.05 45.23 26.02
N THR A 878 -10.09 45.62 24.74
CA THR A 878 -11.25 45.41 23.85
C THR A 878 -10.79 44.60 22.65
N LEU A 879 -11.37 43.41 22.45
CA LEU A 879 -10.96 42.50 21.38
C LEU A 879 -12.16 41.84 20.68
N PRO A 880 -12.05 41.54 19.38
CA PRO A 880 -13.05 40.76 18.65
C PRO A 880 -13.10 39.32 19.15
N VAL A 881 -14.30 38.82 19.48
CA VAL A 881 -14.50 37.48 20.03
C VAL A 881 -15.20 36.57 19.02
N TYR A 882 -14.40 35.74 18.34
CA TYR A 882 -14.81 34.88 17.21
C TYR A 882 -14.50 33.39 17.44
N ALA A 883 -14.88 32.88 18.62
CA ALA A 883 -14.45 31.61 19.23
C ALA A 883 -12.96 31.61 19.68
N GLY A 884 -12.70 31.04 20.87
CA GLY A 884 -11.34 30.88 21.43
C GLY A 884 -10.57 32.18 21.72
N ALA A 885 -11.23 33.29 22.06
CA ALA A 885 -10.57 34.60 22.07
C ALA A 885 -10.02 35.00 23.46
N THR A 886 -8.70 35.02 23.60
CA THR A 886 -8.03 35.57 24.78
C THR A 886 -8.05 37.11 24.76
N ALA A 887 -8.50 37.74 25.84
CA ALA A 887 -8.58 39.18 26.01
C ALA A 887 -7.27 39.75 26.58
N ILE A 888 -6.47 40.41 25.74
CA ILE A 888 -5.07 40.82 26.01
C ILE A 888 -4.84 42.27 25.54
N THR A 889 -4.06 43.07 26.29
CA THR A 889 -3.54 44.37 25.82
C THR A 889 -2.29 44.22 24.96
N SER A 890 -1.91 45.29 24.24
CA SER A 890 -0.72 45.32 23.38
C SER A 890 0.62 45.15 24.13
N ASP A 891 0.63 45.25 25.47
CA ASP A 891 1.76 44.95 26.37
C ASP A 891 1.68 43.56 27.02
N CYS A 892 0.89 42.64 26.43
CA CYS A 892 0.75 41.24 26.84
C CYS A 892 0.16 40.98 28.25
N LYS A 893 -0.52 41.97 28.85
CA LYS A 893 -1.37 41.70 30.03
C LYS A 893 -2.67 41.04 29.58
N THR A 894 -2.98 39.89 30.16
CA THR A 894 -4.24 39.18 29.86
C THR A 894 -5.27 39.41 30.95
N PHE A 895 -6.50 39.64 30.52
CA PHE A 895 -7.65 39.97 31.33
C PHE A 895 -8.56 38.74 31.54
N GLY A 896 -8.67 37.88 30.53
CA GLY A 896 -9.48 36.67 30.54
C GLY A 896 -9.42 35.94 29.20
N LEU A 897 -9.96 34.72 29.13
CA LEU A 897 -10.26 33.99 27.88
C LEU A 897 -11.78 33.91 27.75
N ILE A 898 -12.30 34.20 26.56
CA ILE A 898 -13.74 34.20 26.27
C ILE A 898 -14.02 33.32 25.04
N GLU A 899 -14.71 32.23 25.28
CA GLU A 899 -15.07 31.20 24.32
C GLU A 899 -16.59 31.24 24.10
N PRO A 900 -17.12 32.00 23.12
CA PRO A 900 -18.55 32.01 22.81
C PRO A 900 -19.04 30.60 22.47
N THR A 901 -20.15 30.20 23.09
CA THR A 901 -20.82 28.90 22.85
C THR A 901 -22.05 29.04 21.94
N GLY A 902 -22.37 30.27 21.53
CA GLY A 902 -23.37 30.58 20.50
C GLY A 902 -22.76 30.72 19.09
N ALA A 903 -23.54 31.28 18.15
CA ALA A 903 -23.09 31.50 16.78
C ALA A 903 -21.89 32.49 16.70
N PRO A 904 -20.90 32.26 15.80
CA PRO A 904 -19.77 33.16 15.61
C PRO A 904 -20.17 34.62 15.38
N GLY A 905 -19.39 35.56 15.91
CA GLY A 905 -19.59 37.00 15.72
C GLY A 905 -20.71 37.65 16.54
N ALA A 906 -21.61 36.87 17.16
CA ALA A 906 -22.78 37.41 17.88
C ALA A 906 -22.45 38.45 18.97
N LEU A 907 -21.33 38.26 19.69
CA LEU A 907 -20.87 39.15 20.77
C LEU A 907 -20.16 40.43 20.28
N GLY A 908 -19.75 40.48 19.01
CA GLY A 908 -18.91 41.57 18.48
C GLY A 908 -17.56 41.70 19.19
N ASN A 909 -17.15 42.94 19.46
CA ASN A 909 -15.96 43.22 20.26
C ASN A 909 -16.31 43.15 21.75
N VAL A 910 -15.63 42.31 22.51
CA VAL A 910 -15.81 42.24 23.96
C VAL A 910 -14.74 43.07 24.64
N THR A 911 -15.18 43.98 25.51
CA THR A 911 -14.31 44.74 26.42
C THR A 911 -14.25 44.04 27.75
N VAL A 912 -13.05 43.68 28.22
CA VAL A 912 -12.81 43.20 29.58
C VAL A 912 -12.05 44.28 30.34
N LYS A 913 -12.60 44.71 31.47
CA LYS A 913 -12.02 45.71 32.36
C LYS A 913 -11.68 45.07 33.70
N ALA A 914 -10.47 45.30 34.19
CA ALA A 914 -10.02 44.78 35.48
C ALA A 914 -10.10 45.86 36.55
N PHE A 915 -10.47 45.46 37.76
CA PHE A 915 -10.51 46.32 38.93
C PHE A 915 -9.77 45.66 40.09
N LEU A 916 -9.13 46.47 40.94
CA LEU A 916 -8.44 46.02 42.14
C LEU A 916 -8.86 46.90 43.32
N ALA A 917 -9.53 46.29 44.30
CA ALA A 917 -9.88 46.99 45.53
C ALA A 917 -8.62 47.46 46.29
N ALA A 918 -8.72 48.59 46.98
CA ALA A 918 -7.60 49.16 47.75
C ALA A 918 -7.25 48.36 49.02
N GLY A 919 -8.13 47.46 49.47
CA GLY A 919 -7.90 46.54 50.58
C GLY A 919 -7.54 45.12 50.10
N ASN A 920 -7.28 44.23 51.04
CA ASN A 920 -7.01 42.81 50.75
C ASN A 920 -8.21 42.07 50.16
N THR A 921 -9.43 42.61 50.35
CA THR A 921 -10.71 42.09 49.85
C THR A 921 -11.60 43.22 49.36
N LEU A 922 -12.68 42.86 48.67
CA LEU A 922 -13.82 43.74 48.39
C LEU A 922 -15.05 43.23 49.15
N SER A 923 -15.96 44.11 49.59
CA SER A 923 -17.11 43.71 50.41
C SER A 923 -18.39 44.45 50.04
N GLU A 924 -19.52 43.75 50.13
CA GLU A 924 -20.88 44.30 49.95
C GLU A 924 -21.79 43.75 51.05
N GLY A 925 -22.08 44.56 52.07
CA GLY A 925 -22.74 44.07 53.29
C GLY A 925 -21.90 42.97 53.96
N GLU A 926 -22.49 41.78 54.12
CA GLU A 926 -21.79 40.60 54.66
C GLU A 926 -21.01 39.80 53.60
N LYS A 927 -21.24 40.06 52.30
CA LYS A 927 -20.54 39.37 51.21
C LYS A 927 -19.11 39.87 51.10
N VAL A 928 -18.15 38.95 50.95
CA VAL A 928 -16.73 39.30 50.77
C VAL A 928 -16.13 38.56 49.59
N PHE A 929 -15.47 39.32 48.73
CA PHE A 929 -14.92 38.94 47.44
C PHE A 929 -13.40 39.10 47.41
N VAL A 930 -12.76 38.36 46.50
CA VAL A 930 -11.36 38.59 46.11
C VAL A 930 -11.21 40.04 45.63
N LYS A 931 -10.10 40.71 45.99
CA LYS A 931 -9.90 42.14 45.67
C LYS A 931 -9.91 42.44 44.16
N ARG A 932 -9.46 41.48 43.34
CA ARG A 932 -9.47 41.55 41.87
C ARG A 932 -10.84 41.07 41.38
N HIS A 933 -11.42 41.83 40.45
CA HIS A 933 -12.71 41.53 39.83
C HIS A 933 -12.75 42.14 38.43
N TYR A 934 -13.71 41.68 37.62
CA TYR A 934 -13.75 41.97 36.19
C TYR A 934 -15.13 42.43 35.76
N ASP A 935 -15.18 43.39 34.83
CA ASP A 935 -16.39 43.78 34.12
C ASP A 935 -16.21 43.44 32.64
N ILE A 936 -17.17 42.73 32.07
CA ILE A 936 -17.13 42.27 30.68
C ILE A 936 -18.33 42.83 29.93
N THR A 937 -18.09 43.46 28.78
CA THR A 937 -19.14 44.10 27.98
C THR A 937 -18.95 43.80 26.49
N PRO A 938 -19.84 43.00 25.85
CA PRO A 938 -19.88 42.85 24.40
C PRO A 938 -20.39 44.13 23.72
N SER A 939 -19.89 44.43 22.53
CA SER A 939 -20.42 45.48 21.65
C SER A 939 -21.57 44.98 20.75
N GLY A 940 -21.73 43.67 20.64
CA GLY A 940 -22.78 42.99 19.88
C GLY A 940 -23.99 42.65 20.73
N THR A 941 -24.63 41.51 20.43
CA THR A 941 -25.73 40.98 21.23
C THR A 941 -25.15 40.19 22.40
N ASP A 942 -25.70 40.40 23.60
CA ASP A 942 -25.32 39.62 24.77
C ASP A 942 -25.72 38.15 24.60
N GLY A 943 -24.91 37.21 25.09
CA GLY A 943 -25.09 35.79 24.78
C GLY A 943 -24.11 34.84 25.48
N PRO A 944 -24.25 33.53 25.26
CA PRO A 944 -23.58 32.53 26.06
C PRO A 944 -22.11 32.31 25.68
N ALA A 945 -21.28 32.09 26.69
CA ALA A 945 -19.85 31.84 26.55
C ALA A 945 -19.29 31.07 27.76
N LYS A 946 -18.16 30.39 27.56
CA LYS A 946 -17.25 29.97 28.63
C LYS A 946 -16.23 31.08 28.85
N VAL A 947 -16.09 31.53 30.09
CA VAL A 947 -15.22 32.62 30.52
C VAL A 947 -14.19 32.06 31.47
N THR A 948 -12.90 32.37 31.25
CA THR A 948 -11.81 32.06 32.17
C THR A 948 -11.14 33.35 32.62
N LEU A 949 -11.14 33.62 33.92
CA LEU A 949 -10.53 34.81 34.52
C LEU A 949 -9.25 34.45 35.28
N PHE A 950 -8.25 35.33 35.22
CA PHE A 950 -6.92 35.07 35.79
C PHE A 950 -6.71 35.85 37.10
N PHE A 951 -6.15 35.20 38.10
CA PHE A 951 -5.89 35.78 39.41
C PHE A 951 -4.50 35.39 39.90
N SER A 952 -3.78 36.32 40.54
CA SER A 952 -2.51 35.93 41.13
C SER A 952 -2.75 35.14 42.41
N LYS A 953 -1.84 34.22 42.75
CA LYS A 953 -1.90 33.56 44.06
C LYS A 953 -1.97 34.59 45.20
N GLN A 954 -1.28 35.72 45.07
CA GLN A 954 -1.33 36.83 46.03
C GLN A 954 -2.73 37.45 46.20
N ASP A 955 -3.61 37.44 45.18
CA ASP A 955 -4.99 37.91 45.33
C ASP A 955 -5.77 37.00 46.27
N PHE A 956 -5.60 35.68 46.09
CA PHE A 956 -6.22 34.67 46.93
C PHE A 956 -5.56 34.57 48.30
N ASP A 957 -4.24 34.72 48.43
CA ASP A 957 -3.55 34.77 49.72
C ASP A 957 -4.02 35.96 50.56
N ALA A 958 -4.22 37.14 49.93
CA ALA A 958 -4.78 38.32 50.61
C ALA A 958 -6.23 38.08 51.06
N TYR A 959 -7.04 37.42 50.24
CA TYR A 959 -8.41 37.02 50.58
C TYR A 959 -8.44 36.01 51.74
N ASN A 960 -7.66 34.93 51.64
CA ASN A 960 -7.56 33.87 52.65
C ASN A 960 -6.98 34.40 53.97
N GLN A 961 -6.03 35.36 53.93
CA GLN A 961 -5.51 36.03 55.12
C GLN A 961 -6.56 36.89 55.81
N ALA A 962 -7.41 37.60 55.05
CA ALA A 962 -8.45 38.47 55.59
C ALA A 962 -9.67 37.69 56.12
N TYR A 963 -9.99 36.52 55.56
CA TYR A 963 -11.22 35.77 55.87
C TYR A 963 -11.02 34.36 56.46
N GLY A 964 -9.77 33.90 56.60
CA GLY A 964 -9.41 32.61 57.17
C GLY A 964 -9.60 31.41 56.23
N ASN A 965 -8.86 30.34 56.49
CA ASN A 965 -8.79 29.10 55.68
C ASN A 965 -10.12 28.35 55.45
N ALA A 966 -11.26 28.83 55.93
CA ALA A 966 -12.54 28.12 55.86
C ALA A 966 -13.09 27.98 54.42
N ASN A 967 -12.80 28.95 53.54
CA ASN A 967 -13.34 29.01 52.17
C ASN A 967 -12.21 29.14 51.12
N ASN A 968 -11.16 28.34 51.33
CA ASN A 968 -9.82 28.51 50.76
C ASN A 968 -9.68 28.30 49.23
N ALA A 969 -8.73 28.99 48.61
CA ALA A 969 -8.31 28.76 47.21
C ALA A 969 -7.74 27.35 46.95
N SER A 970 -7.30 26.63 47.99
CA SER A 970 -6.89 25.22 47.93
C SER A 970 -8.06 24.23 47.88
N LEU A 971 -9.31 24.71 47.85
CA LEU A 971 -10.51 23.90 47.64
C LEU A 971 -11.34 24.47 46.48
N PRO A 972 -10.97 24.20 45.21
CA PRO A 972 -11.67 24.70 44.01
C PRO A 972 -13.20 24.56 44.06
N ALA A 973 -13.70 23.45 44.62
CA ALA A 973 -15.14 23.19 44.76
C ALA A 973 -15.92 24.25 45.57
N ASN A 974 -15.25 24.99 46.46
CA ASN A 974 -15.87 26.00 47.32
C ASN A 974 -15.88 27.40 46.70
N LEU A 975 -15.08 27.66 45.65
CA LEU A 975 -15.09 28.94 44.95
C LEU A 975 -16.37 29.08 44.13
N LYS A 976 -16.95 30.28 44.14
CA LYS A 976 -18.17 30.65 43.44
C LYS A 976 -17.95 31.98 42.73
N VAL A 977 -18.57 32.13 41.56
CA VAL A 977 -18.57 33.38 40.80
C VAL A 977 -19.92 34.04 41.03
N VAL A 978 -19.91 35.25 41.56
CA VAL A 978 -21.10 36.08 41.69
C VAL A 978 -21.13 37.04 40.50
N GLN A 979 -22.16 36.88 39.68
CA GLN A 979 -22.43 37.71 38.51
C GLN A 979 -23.44 38.80 38.88
N TYR A 980 -23.13 40.06 38.59
CA TYR A 980 -24.05 41.18 38.73
C TYR A 980 -24.42 41.70 37.35
N HIS A 981 -25.60 41.32 36.84
CA HIS A 981 -26.02 41.56 35.45
C HIS A 981 -26.14 43.05 35.10
N GLY A 982 -26.00 43.38 33.82
CA GLY A 982 -26.10 44.75 33.31
C GLY A 982 -24.79 45.54 33.42
N THR A 983 -24.89 46.87 33.40
CA THR A 983 -23.75 47.80 33.36
C THR A 983 -23.55 48.53 34.68
N SER A 984 -22.29 48.83 35.03
CA SER A 984 -21.92 49.68 36.17
C SER A 984 -21.05 50.87 35.74
N PRO A 985 -21.29 52.09 36.27
CA PRO A 985 -20.37 53.22 36.09
C PRO A 985 -19.05 53.11 36.89
N TYR A 986 -19.00 52.23 37.89
CA TYR A 986 -17.95 52.22 38.93
C TYR A 986 -17.27 50.86 39.16
N GLY A 987 -17.82 49.77 38.64
CA GLY A 987 -17.26 48.41 38.78
C GLY A 987 -17.54 47.72 40.13
N PHE A 988 -18.26 48.34 41.06
CA PHE A 988 -18.50 47.78 42.40
C PHE A 988 -19.76 46.92 42.48
N PRO A 989 -19.81 45.91 43.37
CA PRO A 989 -21.04 45.20 43.72
C PRO A 989 -22.17 46.17 44.07
N GLY A 990 -23.40 45.84 43.67
CA GLY A 990 -24.58 46.67 43.91
C GLY A 990 -24.69 47.95 43.07
N THR A 991 -23.70 48.27 42.22
CA THR A 991 -23.75 49.42 41.29
C THR A 991 -24.14 49.04 39.85
N TYR A 992 -24.42 47.75 39.61
CA TYR A 992 -24.88 47.20 38.35
C TYR A 992 -26.41 47.33 38.21
N SER A 993 -26.89 47.46 36.97
CA SER A 993 -28.30 47.75 36.67
C SER A 993 -29.26 46.54 36.65
N GLY A 994 -28.74 45.32 36.71
CA GLY A 994 -29.50 44.06 36.63
C GLY A 994 -29.41 43.18 37.90
N PRO A 995 -30.06 42.00 37.87
CA PRO A 995 -30.08 41.08 39.02
C PRO A 995 -28.72 40.42 39.31
N THR A 996 -28.53 39.95 40.53
CA THR A 996 -27.38 39.12 40.92
C THR A 996 -27.67 37.64 40.67
N GLN A 997 -26.67 36.89 40.20
CA GLN A 997 -26.71 35.45 39.96
C GLN A 997 -25.46 34.78 40.58
N LEU A 998 -25.64 33.63 41.22
CA LEU A 998 -24.56 32.81 41.73
C LEU A 998 -24.26 31.68 40.74
N ILE A 999 -23.04 31.63 40.21
CA ILE A 999 -22.55 30.55 39.34
C ILE A 999 -21.75 29.58 40.21
N THR A 1000 -22.20 28.33 40.24
CA THR A 1000 -21.70 27.30 41.17
C THR A 1000 -20.75 26.30 40.54
N ASP A 1001 -20.93 26.05 39.24
CA ASP A 1001 -20.07 25.20 38.41
C ASP A 1001 -18.88 26.02 37.92
N VAL A 1002 -17.82 26.00 38.73
CA VAL A 1002 -16.59 26.75 38.52
C VAL A 1002 -15.43 25.75 38.55
N THR A 1003 -14.64 25.74 37.47
CA THR A 1003 -13.39 24.99 37.40
C THR A 1003 -12.24 25.92 37.75
N VAL A 1004 -11.31 25.48 38.59
CA VAL A 1004 -10.10 26.26 38.90
C VAL A 1004 -8.88 25.41 38.66
N THR A 1005 -8.00 25.87 37.77
CA THR A 1005 -6.70 25.28 37.48
C THR A 1005 -5.58 26.23 37.88
N GLU A 1006 -4.36 25.71 38.01
CA GLU A 1006 -3.16 26.46 38.35
C GLU A 1006 -2.28 26.59 37.10
N SER A 1007 -1.60 27.72 36.93
CA SER A 1007 -0.64 27.89 35.84
C SER A 1007 0.62 27.03 36.05
N GLU A 1008 1.29 26.63 34.97
CA GLU A 1008 2.47 25.74 35.03
C GLU A 1008 3.68 26.36 35.75
N ASP A 1009 3.78 27.69 35.76
CA ASP A 1009 4.77 28.44 36.54
C ASP A 1009 4.42 28.54 38.04
N HIS A 1010 3.27 27.98 38.45
CA HIS A 1010 2.72 28.02 39.80
C HIS A 1010 2.50 29.43 40.37
N THR A 1011 2.33 30.47 39.55
CA THR A 1011 2.12 31.85 40.05
C THR A 1011 0.65 32.27 40.14
N MET A 1012 -0.26 31.61 39.42
CA MET A 1012 -1.64 32.07 39.23
C MET A 1012 -2.71 30.96 39.24
N TYR A 1013 -3.96 31.38 39.44
CA TYR A 1013 -5.15 30.55 39.29
C TYR A 1013 -5.99 31.04 38.11
N LEU A 1014 -6.46 30.08 37.31
CA LEU A 1014 -7.36 30.27 36.19
C LEU A 1014 -8.75 29.80 36.63
N VAL A 1015 -9.74 30.70 36.60
CA VAL A 1015 -11.10 30.44 37.10
C VAL A 1015 -12.06 30.42 35.92
N SER A 1016 -12.46 29.22 35.48
CA SER A 1016 -13.32 28.97 34.32
C SER A 1016 -14.76 28.66 34.71
N PHE A 1017 -15.73 29.26 34.02
CA PHE A 1017 -17.16 29.09 34.25
C PHE A 1017 -17.98 29.43 32.99
N GLU A 1018 -19.21 28.93 32.89
CA GLU A 1018 -20.13 29.28 31.80
C GLU A 1018 -21.08 30.43 32.20
N VAL A 1019 -21.40 31.27 31.22
CA VAL A 1019 -22.33 32.40 31.35
C VAL A 1019 -23.35 32.38 30.22
N THR A 1020 -24.54 32.94 30.46
CA THR A 1020 -25.57 33.17 29.41
C THR A 1020 -25.61 34.62 28.92
N GLY A 1021 -24.81 35.50 29.52
CA GLY A 1021 -24.65 36.91 29.22
C GLY A 1021 -23.52 37.52 30.06
N PHE A 1022 -23.08 38.73 29.73
CA PHE A 1022 -21.87 39.37 30.26
C PHE A 1022 -22.16 40.56 31.16
N SER A 1023 -21.35 40.72 32.21
CA SER A 1023 -21.50 41.80 33.20
C SER A 1023 -20.30 41.86 34.17
N GLY A 1024 -20.50 42.39 35.38
CA GLY A 1024 -19.52 42.29 36.47
C GLY A 1024 -19.44 40.89 37.08
N PHE A 1025 -18.22 40.37 37.24
CA PHE A 1025 -17.89 39.05 37.81
C PHE A 1025 -16.95 39.17 39.02
N PHE A 1026 -17.38 38.58 40.13
CA PHE A 1026 -16.70 38.66 41.43
C PHE A 1026 -16.51 37.27 42.02
N ILE A 1027 -15.31 36.96 42.52
CA ILE A 1027 -15.02 35.65 43.12
C ILE A 1027 -15.27 35.71 44.63
N SER A 1028 -16.05 34.77 45.16
CA SER A 1028 -16.25 34.59 46.61
C SER A 1028 -16.19 33.11 46.99
N GLY A 1029 -15.80 32.84 48.23
CA GLY A 1029 -15.96 31.54 48.87
C GLY A 1029 -17.24 31.42 49.73
N GLN A 1030 -18.16 32.40 49.67
CA GLN A 1030 -19.43 32.36 50.41
C GLN A 1030 -20.60 31.93 49.51
N SER A 1031 -21.47 31.04 50.02
CA SER A 1031 -22.71 30.64 49.34
C SER A 1031 -23.91 31.42 49.87
N GLU A 1032 -24.61 32.15 49.01
CA GLU A 1032 -25.90 32.77 49.34
C GLU A 1032 -27.05 31.74 49.31
N ALA A 1033 -27.23 30.96 50.38
CA ALA A 1033 -28.52 30.44 50.86
C ALA A 1033 -28.35 29.48 52.06
N ALA A 1034 -29.30 29.54 53.00
CA ALA A 1034 -29.48 28.65 54.17
C ALA A 1034 -28.26 28.51 55.10
N LEU A 1035 -28.30 29.21 56.25
CA LEU A 1035 -27.34 29.01 57.35
C LEU A 1035 -27.47 27.58 57.91
N PRO A 1036 -26.47 26.69 57.75
CA PRO A 1036 -26.58 25.31 58.20
C PRO A 1036 -26.41 25.19 59.72
N VAL A 1037 -26.93 24.10 60.28
CA VAL A 1037 -26.56 23.64 61.62
C VAL A 1037 -25.03 23.60 61.77
N THR A 1038 -24.50 24.26 62.80
CA THR A 1038 -23.05 24.35 62.99
C THR A 1038 -22.57 23.14 63.79
N LEU A 1039 -22.14 22.10 63.05
CA LEU A 1039 -21.63 20.84 63.60
C LEU A 1039 -20.20 21.00 64.12
N VAL A 1040 -20.04 21.10 65.44
CA VAL A 1040 -18.74 21.22 66.14
C VAL A 1040 -17.91 19.96 65.96
N SER A 1041 -18.53 18.79 66.10
CA SER A 1041 -17.87 17.52 65.81
C SER A 1041 -18.87 16.43 65.48
N PHE A 1042 -18.45 15.46 64.66
CA PHE A 1042 -19.09 14.16 64.52
C PHE A 1042 -18.00 13.08 64.49
N GLN A 1043 -18.17 12.04 65.28
CA GLN A 1043 -17.22 10.95 65.45
C GLN A 1043 -17.95 9.61 65.59
N ALA A 1044 -17.40 8.58 64.96
CA ALA A 1044 -17.77 7.19 65.19
C ALA A 1044 -16.67 6.52 66.02
N LYS A 1045 -17.05 5.70 67.01
CA LYS A 1045 -16.14 4.89 67.83
C LYS A 1045 -16.66 3.47 67.95
N LYS A 1046 -15.80 2.49 67.69
CA LYS A 1046 -16.09 1.07 67.90
C LYS A 1046 -16.22 0.80 69.41
N ARG A 1047 -17.35 0.26 69.85
CA ARG A 1047 -17.57 -0.27 71.20
C ARG A 1047 -17.91 -1.75 71.05
N GLU A 1048 -16.94 -2.60 71.34
CA GLU A 1048 -17.04 -4.05 71.07
C GLU A 1048 -17.41 -4.35 69.60
N GLN A 1049 -18.61 -4.88 69.36
CA GLN A 1049 -19.15 -5.18 68.02
C GLN A 1049 -20.16 -4.13 67.53
N GLU A 1050 -20.33 -3.01 68.23
CA GLU A 1050 -21.26 -1.93 67.89
C GLU A 1050 -20.52 -0.65 67.47
N ALA A 1051 -21.17 0.18 66.66
CA ALA A 1051 -20.67 1.50 66.26
C ALA A 1051 -21.40 2.59 67.06
N TYR A 1052 -20.70 3.18 68.02
CA TYR A 1052 -21.20 4.31 68.82
C TYR A 1052 -20.85 5.63 68.12
N LEU A 1053 -21.89 6.34 67.67
CA LEU A 1053 -21.80 7.62 66.99
C LEU A 1053 -22.12 8.74 67.97
N GLN A 1054 -21.33 9.81 67.96
CA GLN A 1054 -21.55 10.98 68.79
C GLN A 1054 -21.28 12.27 68.00
N TRP A 1055 -22.08 13.30 68.23
CA TRP A 1055 -21.87 14.63 67.66
C TRP A 1055 -22.23 15.75 68.61
N GLN A 1056 -21.69 16.92 68.29
CA GLN A 1056 -21.93 18.17 68.99
C GLN A 1056 -22.29 19.25 67.97
N THR A 1057 -23.25 20.09 68.33
CA THR A 1057 -23.65 21.29 67.60
C THR A 1057 -23.43 22.53 68.47
N SER A 1058 -23.07 23.67 67.87
CA SER A 1058 -22.98 24.97 68.56
C SER A 1058 -24.13 25.92 68.20
N SER A 1059 -24.92 25.57 67.18
CA SER A 1059 -26.12 26.27 66.76
C SER A 1059 -27.00 25.33 65.92
N GLU A 1060 -28.29 25.30 66.22
CA GLU A 1060 -29.36 24.49 65.62
C GLU A 1060 -30.52 25.37 65.14
N THR A 1061 -30.20 26.58 64.69
CA THR A 1061 -31.20 27.51 64.16
C THR A 1061 -31.94 26.87 62.99
N ASN A 1062 -33.26 26.74 63.13
CA ASN A 1062 -34.14 26.10 62.16
C ASN A 1062 -33.89 24.60 61.89
N SER A 1063 -33.13 23.88 62.72
CA SER A 1063 -32.94 22.43 62.54
C SER A 1063 -34.12 21.60 63.06
N ASP A 1064 -34.49 20.54 62.33
CA ASP A 1064 -35.55 19.59 62.70
C ASP A 1064 -34.95 18.33 63.37
N ARG A 1065 -34.08 17.62 62.65
CA ARG A 1065 -33.51 16.34 63.09
C ARG A 1065 -32.23 15.96 62.36
N PHE A 1066 -31.45 15.11 62.99
CA PHE A 1066 -30.30 14.43 62.42
C PHE A 1066 -30.69 13.01 62.00
N GLU A 1067 -30.69 12.73 60.71
CA GLU A 1067 -30.85 11.38 60.15
C GLU A 1067 -29.48 10.71 60.06
N VAL A 1068 -29.29 9.59 60.76
CA VAL A 1068 -28.04 8.83 60.76
C VAL A 1068 -28.07 7.85 59.59
N GLU A 1069 -27.07 7.94 58.71
CA GLU A 1069 -26.94 7.07 57.54
C GLU A 1069 -25.61 6.29 57.57
N ARG A 1070 -25.64 5.07 57.02
CA ARG A 1070 -24.49 4.16 56.89
C ARG A 1070 -24.33 3.66 55.46
N SER A 1071 -23.10 3.54 54.99
CA SER A 1071 -22.71 2.98 53.70
C SER A 1071 -21.52 2.03 53.85
N SER A 1072 -21.40 1.05 52.96
CA SER A 1072 -20.20 0.19 52.83
C SER A 1072 -19.31 0.56 51.62
N ASP A 1073 -19.81 1.37 50.69
CA ASP A 1073 -19.14 1.73 49.43
C ASP A 1073 -18.99 3.24 49.20
N GLY A 1074 -19.52 4.07 50.12
CA GLY A 1074 -19.56 5.53 50.03
C GLY A 1074 -20.58 6.09 49.04
N ARG A 1075 -21.26 5.24 48.26
CA ARG A 1075 -22.20 5.61 47.19
C ARG A 1075 -23.65 5.36 47.60
N HIS A 1076 -23.94 4.18 48.13
CA HIS A 1076 -25.27 3.78 48.58
C HIS A 1076 -25.38 3.95 50.10
N TRP A 1077 -26.26 4.84 50.53
CA TRP A 1077 -26.46 5.18 51.94
C TRP A 1077 -27.78 4.62 52.45
N HIS A 1078 -27.75 3.94 53.59
CA HIS A 1078 -28.92 3.40 54.28
C HIS A 1078 -29.19 4.19 55.56
N TYR A 1079 -30.43 4.67 55.68
CA TYR A 1079 -30.93 5.29 56.89
C TYR A 1079 -31.03 4.27 58.03
N LEU A 1080 -30.43 4.60 59.18
CA LEU A 1080 -30.46 3.78 60.39
C LEU A 1080 -31.50 4.31 61.41
N GLY A 1081 -31.62 5.62 61.54
CA GLY A 1081 -32.56 6.24 62.48
C GLY A 1081 -32.40 7.75 62.57
N GLY A 1082 -33.36 8.41 63.20
CA GLY A 1082 -33.40 9.87 63.36
C GLY A 1082 -33.32 10.28 64.83
N VAL A 1083 -32.59 11.36 65.10
CA VAL A 1083 -32.53 12.00 66.42
C VAL A 1083 -32.98 13.45 66.25
N ALA A 1084 -34.09 13.83 66.89
CA ALA A 1084 -34.63 15.19 66.81
C ALA A 1084 -33.63 16.22 67.37
N ALA A 1085 -33.57 17.39 66.74
CA ALA A 1085 -32.79 18.52 67.24
C ALA A 1085 -33.44 19.09 68.51
N LYS A 1086 -32.63 19.45 69.50
CA LYS A 1086 -33.06 19.95 70.81
C LYS A 1086 -33.28 21.47 70.78
N GLY A 1087 -32.65 22.18 69.84
CA GLY A 1087 -32.78 23.62 69.68
C GLY A 1087 -31.71 24.42 70.43
N ASN A 1088 -31.74 25.74 70.23
CA ASN A 1088 -30.72 26.69 70.72
C ASN A 1088 -30.85 27.04 72.21
N GLU A 1089 -30.79 26.05 73.12
CA GLU A 1089 -30.82 26.30 74.57
C GLU A 1089 -29.44 26.20 75.27
N ALA A 1090 -28.39 25.78 74.56
CA ALA A 1090 -27.02 25.67 75.09
C ALA A 1090 -25.96 26.12 74.07
N THR A 1091 -24.77 26.50 74.55
CA THR A 1091 -23.63 26.92 73.71
C THR A 1091 -22.99 25.76 72.94
N ILE A 1092 -23.12 24.54 73.46
CA ILE A 1092 -22.83 23.27 72.78
C ILE A 1092 -23.91 22.26 73.19
N THR A 1093 -24.44 21.51 72.23
CA THR A 1093 -25.46 20.47 72.45
C THR A 1093 -24.94 19.11 72.01
N ASP A 1094 -24.89 18.14 72.94
CA ASP A 1094 -24.43 16.78 72.70
C ASP A 1094 -25.52 15.82 72.21
N TYR A 1095 -25.13 14.92 71.30
CA TYR A 1095 -25.96 13.84 70.76
C TYR A 1095 -25.18 12.54 70.61
N SER A 1096 -25.92 11.43 70.61
CA SER A 1096 -25.37 10.13 70.26
C SER A 1096 -26.42 9.21 69.63
N TYR A 1097 -25.95 8.27 68.82
CA TYR A 1097 -26.73 7.18 68.24
C TYR A 1097 -25.86 5.92 68.22
N THR A 1098 -26.44 4.73 68.43
CA THR A 1098 -25.70 3.47 68.41
C THR A 1098 -26.22 2.57 67.31
N ASP A 1099 -25.36 2.20 66.37
CA ASP A 1099 -25.62 1.12 65.43
C ASP A 1099 -25.15 -0.20 66.04
N ALA A 1100 -26.11 -1.00 66.49
CA ALA A 1100 -25.86 -2.26 67.18
C ALA A 1100 -25.49 -3.42 66.24
N LEU A 1101 -25.61 -3.25 64.91
CA LEU A 1101 -25.31 -4.28 63.91
C LEU A 1101 -24.56 -3.68 62.71
N PRO A 1102 -23.32 -3.17 62.91
CA PRO A 1102 -22.46 -2.73 61.83
C PRO A 1102 -22.16 -3.87 60.85
N LEU A 1103 -21.93 -3.52 59.58
CA LEU A 1103 -21.60 -4.49 58.54
C LEU A 1103 -20.20 -5.08 58.75
N ALA A 1104 -19.95 -6.25 58.19
CA ALA A 1104 -18.59 -6.76 58.05
C ALA A 1104 -17.79 -5.90 57.05
N GLY A 1105 -16.58 -5.50 57.42
CA GLY A 1105 -15.69 -4.62 56.66
C GLY A 1105 -15.83 -3.14 57.02
N THR A 1106 -15.61 -2.29 56.03
CA THR A 1106 -15.63 -0.83 56.21
C THR A 1106 -17.06 -0.30 56.28
N ASN A 1107 -17.38 0.37 57.37
CA ASN A 1107 -18.63 1.08 57.60
C ASN A 1107 -18.36 2.58 57.60
N MET A 1108 -19.00 3.28 56.70
CA MET A 1108 -18.96 4.73 56.58
C MET A 1108 -20.26 5.29 57.13
N TYR A 1109 -20.19 6.19 58.11
CA TYR A 1109 -21.35 6.83 58.72
C TYR A 1109 -21.36 8.32 58.41
N ARG A 1110 -22.55 8.90 58.24
CA ARG A 1110 -22.75 10.36 58.16
C ARG A 1110 -24.06 10.75 58.83
N LEU A 1111 -24.15 12.01 59.23
CA LEU A 1111 -25.41 12.66 59.57
C LEU A 1111 -25.92 13.36 58.33
N LYS A 1112 -27.21 13.24 58.09
CA LYS A 1112 -28.00 14.07 57.18
C LYS A 1112 -28.88 14.96 58.03
N MET A 1113 -28.60 16.24 58.00
CA MET A 1113 -29.08 17.22 58.94
C MET A 1113 -30.24 17.95 58.28
N ILE A 1114 -31.46 17.65 58.72
CA ILE A 1114 -32.71 18.12 58.12
C ILE A 1114 -33.14 19.40 58.83
N ASP A 1115 -33.43 20.44 58.06
CA ASP A 1115 -33.98 21.69 58.60
C ASP A 1115 -35.52 21.70 58.56
N ARG A 1116 -36.13 22.46 59.47
CA ARG A 1116 -37.58 22.66 59.55
C ARG A 1116 -38.05 23.42 58.30
N GLU A 1117 -39.16 22.97 57.73
CA GLU A 1117 -39.73 23.62 56.55
C GLU A 1117 -40.10 25.09 56.84
N VAL A 1118 -39.51 26.00 56.07
CA VAL A 1118 -39.96 27.38 55.94
C VAL A 1118 -40.71 27.50 54.63
N ASN A 1119 -41.83 28.23 54.61
CA ASN A 1119 -42.81 28.27 53.51
C ASN A 1119 -42.21 28.59 52.12
N GLY A 1120 -41.83 27.56 51.38
CA GLY A 1120 -41.28 27.65 50.03
C GLY A 1120 -40.69 26.31 49.58
N ARG A 1121 -41.52 25.46 48.96
CA ARG A 1121 -41.10 24.12 48.53
C ARG A 1121 -40.01 24.17 47.46
N ALA A 1122 -38.94 23.40 47.62
CA ALA A 1122 -38.17 22.91 46.49
C ALA A 1122 -39.09 22.09 45.56
N GLY A 1123 -38.79 22.07 44.26
CA GLY A 1123 -39.68 21.54 43.21
C GLY A 1123 -40.07 20.05 43.32
N ASP A 1124 -39.44 19.30 44.21
CA ASP A 1124 -39.69 17.88 44.47
C ASP A 1124 -40.43 17.59 45.81
N GLY A 1125 -40.70 18.63 46.61
CA GLY A 1125 -41.43 18.52 47.88
C GLY A 1125 -40.64 17.96 49.06
N ARG A 1126 -39.30 18.06 49.07
CA ARG A 1126 -38.46 17.65 50.21
C ARG A 1126 -37.93 18.85 51.01
N ALA A 1127 -37.80 18.68 52.33
CA ALA A 1127 -37.18 19.66 53.21
C ALA A 1127 -35.66 19.81 52.94
N PRO A 1128 -35.08 21.02 53.09
CA PRO A 1128 -33.64 21.25 52.93
C PRO A 1128 -32.82 20.39 53.90
N PHE A 1129 -31.64 19.95 53.44
CA PHE A 1129 -30.70 19.21 54.28
C PHE A 1129 -29.25 19.42 53.88
N SER A 1130 -28.34 19.22 54.84
CA SER A 1130 -26.88 19.18 54.64
C SER A 1130 -26.31 17.86 55.19
N TYR A 1131 -25.11 17.47 54.77
CA TYR A 1131 -24.44 16.27 55.30
C TYR A 1131 -23.24 16.62 56.18
N SER A 1132 -23.00 15.85 57.23
CA SER A 1132 -21.73 15.90 57.96
C SER A 1132 -20.59 15.32 57.13
N ARG A 1133 -19.34 15.56 57.59
CA ARG A 1133 -18.21 14.71 57.22
C ARG A 1133 -18.53 13.23 57.48
N ILE A 1134 -17.93 12.34 56.71
CA ILE A 1134 -18.05 10.89 56.88
C ILE A 1134 -17.12 10.43 58.01
N ALA A 1135 -17.65 9.66 58.96
CA ALA A 1135 -16.88 8.97 59.99
C ALA A 1135 -16.79 7.48 59.64
N VAL A 1136 -15.57 6.95 59.51
CA VAL A 1136 -15.32 5.58 59.06
C VAL A 1136 -14.90 4.70 60.23
N LEU A 1137 -15.50 3.51 60.34
CA LEU A 1137 -15.08 2.42 61.23
C LEU A 1137 -14.91 1.13 60.44
N HIS A 1138 -13.87 0.36 60.78
CA HIS A 1138 -13.71 -0.99 60.24
C HIS A 1138 -14.11 -2.04 61.29
N PHE A 1139 -14.99 -2.95 60.89
CA PHE A 1139 -15.38 -4.12 61.67
C PHE A 1139 -14.87 -5.34 60.94
N ASP A 1140 -14.02 -6.13 61.59
CA ASP A 1140 -13.30 -7.23 60.96
C ASP A 1140 -14.27 -8.31 60.50
N GLY A 1141 -14.48 -8.42 59.19
CA GLY A 1141 -15.29 -9.48 58.59
C GLY A 1141 -14.54 -10.79 58.56
N GLU A 1142 -15.21 -11.91 58.86
CA GLU A 1142 -14.63 -13.22 58.57
C GLU A 1142 -14.34 -13.34 57.06
N LYS A 1143 -13.07 -13.51 56.69
CA LYS A 1143 -12.68 -13.67 55.29
C LYS A 1143 -13.41 -14.86 54.67
N MET A 1144 -13.95 -14.65 53.47
CA MET A 1144 -14.57 -15.71 52.69
C MET A 1144 -13.57 -16.84 52.43
N ALA A 1145 -13.92 -18.05 52.82
CA ALA A 1145 -13.07 -19.23 52.64
C ALA A 1145 -13.92 -20.47 52.31
N VAL A 1146 -13.42 -21.31 51.42
CA VAL A 1146 -13.95 -22.67 51.20
C VAL A 1146 -13.17 -23.61 52.12
N TYR A 1147 -13.85 -24.48 52.86
CA TYR A 1147 -13.20 -25.45 53.74
C TYR A 1147 -13.91 -26.82 53.77
N PRO A 1148 -13.16 -27.94 53.91
CA PRO A 1148 -11.69 -28.02 53.85
C PRO A 1148 -11.18 -27.66 52.45
N ASN A 1149 -9.95 -27.13 52.39
CA ASN A 1149 -9.27 -26.75 51.15
C ASN A 1149 -7.75 -26.77 51.42
N PRO A 1150 -6.97 -27.70 50.83
CA PRO A 1150 -7.39 -28.71 49.85
C PRO A 1150 -8.47 -29.68 50.36
N VAL A 1151 -9.27 -30.19 49.43
CA VAL A 1151 -10.30 -31.19 49.67
C VAL A 1151 -9.70 -32.58 49.53
N ILE A 1152 -9.83 -33.39 50.58
CA ILE A 1152 -9.43 -34.80 50.60
C ILE A 1152 -10.63 -35.58 51.13
N ASP A 1153 -11.09 -36.59 50.39
CA ASP A 1153 -12.13 -37.57 50.77
C ASP A 1153 -13.47 -37.01 51.33
N VAL A 1154 -13.83 -35.74 51.07
CA VAL A 1154 -15.14 -35.18 51.46
C VAL A 1154 -15.98 -34.73 50.25
N PRO A 1155 -17.29 -35.07 50.21
CA PRO A 1155 -18.16 -34.78 49.06
C PRO A 1155 -18.67 -33.34 49.00
N VAL A 1156 -18.58 -32.60 50.12
CA VAL A 1156 -19.15 -31.26 50.30
C VAL A 1156 -18.09 -30.36 50.90
N VAL A 1157 -17.99 -29.13 50.39
CA VAL A 1157 -17.15 -28.08 50.97
C VAL A 1157 -17.99 -26.92 51.45
N HIS A 1158 -17.66 -26.42 52.63
CA HIS A 1158 -18.40 -25.38 53.32
C HIS A 1158 -17.87 -23.99 53.01
N LEU A 1159 -18.77 -23.02 52.96
CA LEU A 1159 -18.45 -21.61 52.73
C LEU A 1159 -18.46 -20.89 54.08
N LYS A 1160 -17.29 -20.41 54.52
CA LYS A 1160 -17.14 -19.53 55.67
C LYS A 1160 -17.16 -18.06 55.23
N GLY A 1161 -17.56 -17.15 56.11
CA GLY A 1161 -17.54 -15.70 55.89
C GLY A 1161 -18.75 -15.12 55.13
N LEU A 1162 -19.65 -15.95 54.59
CA LEU A 1162 -20.90 -15.51 53.95
C LEU A 1162 -22.09 -16.31 54.48
N LYS A 1163 -23.23 -15.63 54.70
CA LYS A 1163 -24.48 -16.29 55.07
C LYS A 1163 -25.23 -16.82 53.84
N PRO A 1164 -25.88 -18.00 53.90
CA PRO A 1164 -26.59 -18.61 52.77
C PRO A 1164 -27.56 -17.67 52.03
N GLU A 1165 -28.34 -16.89 52.78
CA GLU A 1165 -29.38 -15.99 52.27
C GLU A 1165 -28.84 -14.82 51.41
N ASN A 1166 -27.54 -14.52 51.50
CA ASN A 1166 -26.91 -13.44 50.74
C ASN A 1166 -26.27 -13.90 49.42
N ILE A 1167 -26.35 -15.20 49.10
CA ILE A 1167 -25.75 -15.80 47.90
C ILE A 1167 -26.81 -15.96 46.81
N ARG A 1168 -26.57 -15.35 45.65
CA ARG A 1168 -27.47 -15.39 44.48
C ARG A 1168 -27.12 -16.51 43.51
N ASN A 1169 -25.83 -16.76 43.27
CA ASN A 1169 -25.34 -17.82 42.39
C ASN A 1169 -23.95 -18.28 42.82
N ILE A 1170 -23.67 -19.56 42.60
CA ILE A 1170 -22.33 -20.16 42.74
C ILE A 1170 -21.95 -20.80 41.41
N ARG A 1171 -20.69 -20.63 40.99
CA ARG A 1171 -20.13 -21.14 39.75
C ARG A 1171 -18.73 -21.67 40.01
N VAL A 1172 -18.42 -22.85 39.47
CA VAL A 1172 -17.08 -23.46 39.57
C VAL A 1172 -16.48 -23.58 38.18
N PHE A 1173 -15.26 -23.06 38.01
CA PHE A 1173 -14.54 -23.00 36.75
C PHE A 1173 -13.25 -23.84 36.79
N ASP A 1174 -12.86 -24.39 35.63
CA ASP A 1174 -11.50 -24.94 35.45
C ASP A 1174 -10.44 -23.83 35.38
N THR A 1175 -9.16 -24.20 35.37
CA THR A 1175 -8.04 -23.25 35.29
C THR A 1175 -7.97 -22.45 33.98
N ARG A 1176 -8.78 -22.80 32.97
CA ARG A 1176 -8.92 -22.08 31.69
C ARG A 1176 -10.16 -21.18 31.66
N GLY A 1177 -10.89 -21.05 32.77
CA GLY A 1177 -12.12 -20.24 32.86
C GLY A 1177 -13.37 -20.91 32.29
N THR A 1178 -13.33 -22.22 32.00
CA THR A 1178 -14.51 -22.96 31.52
C THR A 1178 -15.43 -23.28 32.69
N LEU A 1179 -16.71 -22.91 32.60
CA LEU A 1179 -17.70 -23.20 33.65
C LEU A 1179 -17.99 -24.72 33.68
N LEU A 1180 -17.66 -25.37 34.79
CA LEU A 1180 -17.86 -26.81 34.99
C LEU A 1180 -19.21 -27.12 35.65
N VAL A 1181 -19.56 -26.40 36.71
CA VAL A 1181 -20.79 -26.68 37.48
C VAL A 1181 -21.33 -25.43 38.17
N ARG A 1182 -22.65 -25.41 38.39
CA ARG A 1182 -23.39 -24.40 39.18
C ARG A 1182 -23.99 -25.08 40.42
N PRO A 1183 -23.21 -25.30 41.49
CA PRO A 1183 -23.68 -26.04 42.64
C PRO A 1183 -24.72 -25.20 43.41
N VAL A 1184 -25.78 -25.86 43.87
CA VAL A 1184 -26.77 -25.26 44.78
C VAL A 1184 -26.31 -25.51 46.21
N MET A 1185 -26.31 -24.48 47.05
CA MET A 1185 -26.00 -24.60 48.47
C MET A 1185 -27.02 -25.51 49.17
N GLN A 1186 -26.54 -26.55 49.85
CA GLN A 1186 -27.33 -27.42 50.71
C GLN A 1186 -26.67 -27.49 52.08
N HIS A 1187 -27.44 -27.23 53.16
CA HIS A 1187 -26.96 -27.29 54.55
C HIS A 1187 -25.64 -26.54 54.82
N GLY A 1188 -25.43 -25.39 54.16
CA GLY A 1188 -24.25 -24.54 54.36
C GLY A 1188 -22.98 -24.99 53.64
N GLY A 1189 -23.08 -25.91 52.67
CA GLY A 1189 -21.98 -26.26 51.78
C GLY A 1189 -22.42 -26.48 50.33
N ILE A 1190 -21.43 -26.61 49.45
CA ILE A 1190 -21.62 -26.97 48.04
C ILE A 1190 -21.12 -28.40 47.80
N ASP A 1191 -21.95 -29.19 47.11
CA ASP A 1191 -21.59 -30.52 46.65
C ASP A 1191 -20.63 -30.42 45.46
N ILE A 1192 -19.53 -31.16 45.55
CA ILE A 1192 -18.47 -31.17 44.53
C ILE A 1192 -18.23 -32.57 43.95
N ARG A 1193 -19.09 -33.55 44.28
CA ARG A 1193 -19.03 -34.90 43.70
C ARG A 1193 -19.18 -34.84 42.18
N GLY A 1194 -18.07 -35.07 41.47
CA GLY A 1194 -17.99 -34.95 40.01
C GLY A 1194 -16.84 -34.04 39.53
N LEU A 1195 -16.24 -33.24 40.41
CA LEU A 1195 -14.94 -32.63 40.13
C LEU A 1195 -13.84 -33.69 40.24
N ALA A 1196 -12.92 -33.69 39.27
CA ALA A 1196 -11.73 -34.53 39.30
C ALA A 1196 -10.68 -33.92 40.26
N PRO A 1197 -9.60 -34.64 40.59
CA PRO A 1197 -8.45 -34.03 41.26
C PRO A 1197 -7.86 -32.90 40.39
N GLY A 1198 -7.74 -31.70 40.95
CA GLY A 1198 -7.37 -30.50 40.22
C GLY A 1198 -7.61 -29.20 41.01
N THR A 1199 -7.20 -28.07 40.44
CA THR A 1199 -7.46 -26.73 41.01
C THR A 1199 -8.60 -26.06 40.25
N TYR A 1200 -9.54 -25.48 40.99
CA TYR A 1200 -10.77 -24.87 40.47
C TYR A 1200 -10.98 -23.48 41.08
N THR A 1201 -11.60 -22.58 40.32
CA THR A 1201 -12.03 -21.28 40.85
C THR A 1201 -13.52 -21.33 41.17
N VAL A 1202 -13.88 -21.11 42.43
CA VAL A 1202 -15.28 -20.96 42.87
C VAL A 1202 -15.62 -19.48 42.91
N GLU A 1203 -16.46 -19.02 41.99
CA GLU A 1203 -17.03 -17.67 41.97
C GLU A 1203 -18.43 -17.68 42.60
N ILE A 1204 -18.67 -16.72 43.50
CA ILE A 1204 -19.95 -16.50 44.14
C ILE A 1204 -20.44 -15.09 43.83
N GLU A 1205 -21.64 -15.00 43.25
CA GLU A 1205 -22.37 -13.75 43.09
C GLU A 1205 -23.34 -13.59 44.26
N THR A 1206 -23.23 -12.46 44.96
CA THR A 1206 -24.12 -12.09 46.07
C THR A 1206 -25.43 -11.50 45.57
N THR A 1207 -26.45 -11.45 46.42
CA THR A 1207 -27.76 -10.82 46.09
C THR A 1207 -27.64 -9.33 45.75
N GLY A 1208 -26.62 -8.64 46.25
CA GLY A 1208 -26.26 -7.27 45.87
C GLY A 1208 -25.46 -7.13 44.57
N GLY A 1209 -25.26 -8.20 43.80
CA GLY A 1209 -24.58 -8.17 42.50
C GLY A 1209 -23.05 -8.26 42.54
N ASN A 1210 -22.42 -8.10 43.71
CA ASN A 1210 -20.97 -8.26 43.86
C ASN A 1210 -20.55 -9.72 43.65
N ARG A 1211 -19.47 -9.93 42.89
CA ARG A 1211 -18.84 -11.25 42.66
C ARG A 1211 -17.54 -11.37 43.45
N GLN A 1212 -17.33 -12.53 44.06
CA GLN A 1212 -16.10 -12.88 44.79
C GLN A 1212 -15.64 -14.28 44.37
N SER A 1213 -14.33 -14.45 44.17
CA SER A 1213 -13.75 -15.71 43.69
C SER A 1213 -12.70 -16.23 44.66
N VAL A 1214 -12.69 -17.55 44.85
CA VAL A 1214 -11.78 -18.25 45.77
C VAL A 1214 -11.32 -19.56 45.13
N GLN A 1215 -10.03 -19.88 45.30
CA GLN A 1215 -9.44 -21.12 44.77
C GLN A 1215 -9.85 -22.33 45.62
N LEU A 1216 -10.12 -23.45 44.97
CA LEU A 1216 -10.44 -24.74 45.55
C LEU A 1216 -9.53 -25.81 44.93
N ALA A 1217 -8.67 -26.42 45.75
CA ALA A 1217 -7.87 -27.57 45.32
C ALA A 1217 -8.58 -28.86 45.73
N VAL A 1218 -8.94 -29.71 44.78
CA VAL A 1218 -9.43 -31.07 45.04
C VAL A 1218 -8.27 -32.03 44.82
N THR A 1219 -7.95 -32.85 45.80
CA THR A 1219 -6.88 -33.86 45.75
C THR A 1219 -7.48 -35.26 45.93
N GLN A 1220 -6.76 -36.29 45.46
CA GLN A 1220 -7.09 -37.69 45.82
C GLN A 1220 -6.83 -37.93 47.30
#